data_AF-A0A1C6HTT5-F1
#
_entry.id   AF-A0A1C6HTT5-F1
#
_cell.length_a   1.000
_cell.length_b   1.000
_cell.length_c   1.000
_cell.angle_alpha   90.00
_cell.angle_beta   90.00
_cell.angle_gamma   90.00
#
_symmetry.space_group_name_H-M   'P 1'
#
loop_
_entity.id
_entity.type
_entity.pdbx_description
1 polymer ?
#
loop_
_entity_poly.entity_id
_entity_poly.type
_entity_poly.pdbx_seq_one_letter_code
_entity_poly.pdbx_strand_id
1 'polypeptide(L)'
;MNKKVVIGSRESKLAVLQSQMVKDYIVCRHPQMDVEILTMKTTGDKILDRTLDKIGGKGLFVKELDRALLEGRSQLSVHSLKDMPMEVPEKLPILAFSKREDVRDVLVLPKGCDVLDPLKPIGCSSLRRKLQLKEIYPDMQVKSIRGNLQTRLEKLDSGEYSALVLAAAGLKRLGLENRISRYFDTEEMIPAAGQGILAVQGIDGLDYEFLKGYDDLQAHQAATAERAFVKYLNGGCTSPVAAYGEIKDGQLKLTGLYYEEKTGHYLKGYKTGNPSDAEELGTSLAKELQERCKVEYKESGLQEDNKKEPGKVWLVGAGPGDVGLFTMKGAQVLEQADVVVYDSLVGQGILTRIPASAKLINVGKRAGHHTMSQEKINQVLAEEAKKGNKVVRLKGGDPFLFGRGGEELELLTKEGIPYEIVPGVTSPISVPAYNGIPVTHRDFCSSVHVITGHKRKGMEYDIDFGALVHTKGTLVFLMGITAMEDICNGLMKAGMEPDMPAAVLSKGTTAGQKRVVATVGTLKAAADQAKIQTPAIIVVGKVCTLADDFAWYEKLPLAGWKILVTRPKENISRTAALLREKGAEVLELPSISIIPLEDQSRLYQAFSHIRSYDWLVFTSPAGVEVFFRQMEKKKIDLRSLGNAKIAVIGEGTKKKFLERGIYPDFMPSVYDGNTLGKELGALLNGTEKILIPRASLGNRELAEELKKTGAQVDDVPTYETGYVSSPLINEKKEFEEGTIDLAVFTSASTVKGFVESTKGLDYSRVRAACIGKQTRAAADSYGMQTYMSEKATIDSLIELVETLKRSEEKWN
;
A
#
# COMPACT_ATOMS: atom_id res chain seq x y z
N MET A 1 18.42 53.68 35.18
CA MET A 1 18.92 52.52 34.42
C MET A 1 18.05 52.38 33.18
N ASN A 2 18.61 52.52 31.98
CA ASN A 2 17.85 52.35 30.74
C ASN A 2 17.38 50.89 30.66
N LYS A 3 16.06 50.67 30.48
CA LYS A 3 15.53 49.31 30.21
C LYS A 3 16.06 48.88 28.85
N LYS A 4 16.88 47.82 28.83
CA LYS A 4 17.45 47.22 27.61
C LYS A 4 16.44 46.26 26.99
N VAL A 5 16.19 46.38 25.69
CA VAL A 5 15.32 45.50 24.90
C VAL A 5 16.11 44.88 23.76
N VAL A 6 16.19 43.55 23.76
CA VAL A 6 16.86 42.79 22.69
C VAL A 6 15.81 42.16 21.79
N ILE A 7 15.85 42.48 20.50
CA ILE A 7 14.96 41.96 19.46
C ILE A 7 15.67 40.82 18.71
N GLY A 8 15.16 39.61 18.84
CA GLY A 8 15.59 38.45 18.06
C GLY A 8 15.19 38.56 16.60
N SER A 9 16.15 38.34 15.70
CA SER A 9 15.95 38.38 14.24
C SER A 9 16.70 37.26 13.54
N ARG A 10 16.26 36.88 12.34
CA ARG A 10 17.06 36.04 11.44
C ARG A 10 18.19 36.86 10.82
N GLU A 11 19.29 36.20 10.45
CA GLU A 11 20.45 36.87 9.82
C GLU A 11 20.19 37.43 8.41
N SER A 12 19.09 37.05 7.74
CA SER A 12 18.82 37.55 6.39
C SER A 12 18.59 39.07 6.38
N LYS A 13 19.10 39.77 5.36
CA LYS A 13 18.97 41.23 5.22
C LYS A 13 17.52 41.74 5.38
N LEU A 14 16.55 41.01 4.81
CA LEU A 14 15.14 41.35 4.94
C LEU A 14 14.64 41.21 6.40
N ALA A 15 15.01 40.14 7.10
CA ALA A 15 14.58 39.93 8.49
C ALA A 15 15.18 40.97 9.43
N VAL A 16 16.45 41.33 9.24
CA VAL A 16 17.11 42.41 10.01
C VAL A 16 16.38 43.73 9.79
N LEU A 17 16.03 44.07 8.55
CA LEU A 17 15.25 45.29 8.26
C LEU A 17 13.87 45.26 8.91
N GLN A 18 13.18 44.12 8.89
CA GLN A 18 11.89 43.97 9.58
C GLN A 18 12.02 44.18 11.10
N SER A 19 13.09 43.68 11.70
CA SER A 19 13.39 43.93 13.12
C SER A 19 13.78 45.38 13.38
N GLN A 20 14.48 46.01 12.44
CA GLN A 20 14.82 47.43 12.50
C GLN A 20 13.57 48.31 12.51
N MET A 21 12.53 47.98 11.73
CA MET A 21 11.26 48.71 11.75
C MET A 21 10.60 48.71 13.13
N VAL A 22 10.68 47.60 13.87
CA VAL A 22 10.18 47.51 15.25
C VAL A 22 11.08 48.27 16.21
N LYS A 23 12.41 48.17 16.05
CA LYS A 23 13.38 48.95 16.80
C LYS A 23 13.15 50.46 16.65
N ASP A 24 13.01 50.94 15.42
CA ASP A 24 12.81 52.36 15.09
C ASP A 24 11.53 52.90 15.74
N TYR A 25 10.47 52.10 15.75
CA TYR A 25 9.24 52.44 16.46
C TYR A 25 9.47 52.61 17.97
N ILE A 26 10.13 51.65 18.62
CA ILE A 26 10.40 51.68 20.06
C ILE A 26 11.28 52.89 20.41
N VAL A 27 12.36 53.12 19.65
CA VAL A 27 13.30 54.23 19.88
C VAL A 27 12.62 55.58 19.67
N CYS A 28 11.73 55.71 18.68
CA CYS A 28 10.99 56.94 18.42
C CYS A 28 10.03 57.29 19.57
N ARG A 29 9.31 56.29 20.12
CA ARG A 29 8.37 56.47 21.23
C ARG A 29 9.04 56.55 22.60
N HIS A 30 10.21 55.92 22.75
CA HIS A 30 10.95 55.82 23.99
C HIS A 30 12.47 56.04 23.76
N PRO A 31 12.92 57.30 23.51
CA PRO A 31 14.32 57.61 23.20
C PRO A 31 15.33 57.20 24.28
N GLN A 32 14.85 57.01 25.51
CA GLN A 32 15.63 56.57 26.68
C GLN A 32 15.85 55.06 26.75
N MET A 33 15.23 54.26 25.88
CA MET A 33 15.40 52.81 25.86
C MET A 33 16.60 52.40 25.02
N ASP A 34 17.37 51.43 25.52
CA ASP A 34 18.46 50.83 24.77
C ASP A 34 17.93 49.61 24.01
N VAL A 35 17.90 49.69 22.67
CA VAL A 35 17.30 48.65 21.82
C VAL A 35 18.33 48.04 20.88
N GLU A 36 18.56 46.74 21.01
CA GLU A 36 19.52 45.98 20.22
C GLU A 36 18.84 44.88 19.39
N ILE A 37 19.48 44.48 18.29
CA ILE A 37 19.01 43.36 17.46
C ILE A 37 19.99 42.20 17.63
N LEU A 38 19.48 41.05 18.06
CA LEU A 38 20.22 39.79 18.14
C LEU A 38 19.89 38.93 16.93
N THR A 39 20.83 38.81 16.00
CA THR A 39 20.67 37.96 14.81
C THR A 39 21.05 36.51 15.10
N MET A 40 20.37 35.57 14.44
CA MET A 40 20.68 34.14 14.51
C MET A 40 20.33 33.38 13.22
N LYS A 41 21.05 32.29 12.94
CA LYS A 41 20.71 31.34 11.86
C LYS A 41 19.67 30.34 12.33
N THR A 42 18.58 30.22 11.58
CA THR A 42 17.55 29.20 11.81
C THR A 42 17.83 27.91 11.03
N THR A 43 17.18 26.80 11.39
CA THR A 43 17.30 25.53 10.66
C THR A 43 16.94 25.69 9.18
N GLY A 44 15.93 26.50 8.86
CA GLY A 44 15.55 26.83 7.48
C GLY A 44 16.59 27.66 6.70
N ASP A 45 17.52 28.32 7.39
CA ASP A 45 18.64 29.05 6.77
C ASP A 45 19.87 28.15 6.52
N LYS A 46 19.97 27.00 7.20
CA LYS A 46 21.10 26.05 7.09
C LYS A 46 20.87 24.95 6.04
N ILE A 47 19.62 24.57 5.78
CA ILE A 47 19.26 23.48 4.86
C ILE A 47 18.77 24.08 3.53
N LEU A 48 19.62 24.06 2.50
CA LEU A 48 19.35 24.65 1.17
C LEU A 48 19.20 23.61 0.04
N ASP A 49 19.49 22.34 0.31
CA ASP A 49 19.61 21.23 -0.64
C ASP A 49 18.31 20.41 -0.84
N ARG A 50 17.25 20.66 -0.06
CA ARG A 50 15.96 19.95 -0.12
C ARG A 50 14.76 20.89 -0.19
N THR A 51 13.62 20.41 -0.70
CA THR A 51 12.38 21.19 -0.79
C THR A 51 11.64 21.20 0.57
N LEU A 52 10.98 22.31 0.95
CA LEU A 52 10.30 22.51 2.25
C LEU A 52 9.26 21.43 2.56
N ASP A 53 8.58 20.96 1.52
CA ASP A 53 7.64 19.82 1.52
C ASP A 53 8.30 18.50 1.93
N LYS A 54 9.60 18.30 1.66
CA LYS A 54 10.36 17.09 2.01
C LYS A 54 11.06 17.16 3.37
N ILE A 55 11.07 18.31 4.03
CA ILE A 55 11.87 18.54 5.25
C ILE A 55 11.11 18.22 6.53
N GLY A 56 9.77 18.15 6.52
CA GLY A 56 8.95 17.68 7.64
C GLY A 56 9.26 18.37 8.99
N GLY A 57 8.54 19.44 9.32
CA GLY A 57 8.62 20.05 10.65
C GLY A 57 7.89 21.39 10.77
N LYS A 58 7.00 21.54 11.77
CA LYS A 58 6.36 22.83 12.10
C LYS A 58 7.44 23.81 12.58
N GLY A 59 7.46 25.05 12.05
CA GLY A 59 8.25 26.17 12.59
C GLY A 59 9.74 26.25 12.21
N LEU A 60 10.14 25.80 11.01
CA LEU A 60 11.56 25.77 10.54
C LEU A 60 12.32 27.11 10.61
N PHE A 61 11.61 28.25 10.65
CA PHE A 61 12.18 29.59 10.71
C PHE A 61 11.95 30.30 12.06
N VAL A 62 11.30 29.64 13.03
CA VAL A 62 10.83 30.27 14.29
C VAL A 62 11.47 29.62 15.52
N LYS A 63 11.81 28.32 15.47
CA LYS A 63 12.31 27.54 16.62
C LYS A 63 13.49 28.18 17.37
N GLU A 64 14.50 28.67 16.65
CA GLU A 64 15.68 29.25 17.29
C GLU A 64 15.37 30.60 17.96
N LEU A 65 14.41 31.35 17.42
CA LEU A 65 13.91 32.60 17.98
C LEU A 65 13.03 32.35 19.20
N ASP A 66 12.13 31.36 19.14
CA ASP A 66 11.34 30.90 20.30
C ASP A 66 12.26 30.50 21.47
N ARG A 67 13.35 29.77 21.18
CA ARG A 67 14.34 29.40 22.19
C ARG A 67 15.06 30.61 22.77
N ALA A 68 15.39 31.61 21.95
CA ALA A 68 16.04 32.84 22.43
C ALA A 68 15.13 33.65 23.36
N LEU A 69 13.81 33.67 23.10
CA LEU A 69 12.81 34.21 24.01
C LEU A 69 12.80 33.43 25.33
N LEU A 70 12.61 32.11 25.29
CA LEU A 70 12.49 31.28 26.50
C LEU A 70 13.76 31.29 27.39
N GLU A 71 14.94 31.41 26.78
CA GLU A 71 16.23 31.51 27.50
C GLU A 71 16.54 32.94 27.99
N GLY A 72 15.68 33.92 27.71
CA GLY A 72 15.89 35.32 28.08
C GLY A 72 16.99 36.04 27.29
N ARG A 73 17.51 35.43 26.22
CA ARG A 73 18.50 36.05 25.33
C ARG A 73 17.92 37.17 24.46
N SER A 74 16.61 37.16 24.24
CA SER A 74 15.84 38.23 23.60
C SER A 74 14.54 38.49 24.34
N GLN A 75 14.03 39.71 24.32
CA GLN A 75 12.74 40.10 24.92
C GLN A 75 11.60 40.08 23.89
N LEU A 76 11.93 40.26 22.62
CA LEU A 76 11.01 40.21 21.48
C LEU A 76 11.60 39.37 20.36
N SER A 77 10.77 38.82 19.49
CA SER A 77 11.18 38.35 18.16
C SER A 77 10.22 38.87 17.08
N VAL A 78 10.76 39.15 15.90
CA VAL A 78 9.99 39.73 14.78
C VAL A 78 9.97 38.77 13.62
N HIS A 79 8.77 38.48 13.14
CA HIS A 79 8.54 37.50 12.08
C HIS A 79 7.71 38.10 10.95
N SER A 80 7.90 37.59 9.74
CA SER A 80 6.87 37.73 8.71
C SER A 80 5.70 36.82 9.09
N LEU A 81 4.48 37.36 9.21
CA LEU A 81 3.35 36.59 9.76
C LEU A 81 3.05 35.32 8.95
N LYS A 82 3.22 35.36 7.62
CA LYS A 82 3.05 34.19 6.75
C LYS A 82 4.00 33.01 7.03
N ASP A 83 5.11 33.28 7.72
CA ASP A 83 6.12 32.27 8.08
C ASP A 83 5.90 31.73 9.51
N MET A 84 4.98 32.34 10.28
CA MET A 84 4.60 31.89 11.61
C MET A 84 3.67 30.67 11.53
N PRO A 85 3.89 29.63 12.37
CA PRO A 85 2.93 28.56 12.56
C PRO A 85 1.52 29.10 12.89
N MET A 86 0.48 28.35 12.47
CA MET A 86 -0.92 28.72 12.77
C MET A 86 -1.24 28.58 14.25
N GLU A 87 -0.64 27.59 14.91
CA GLU A 87 -0.66 27.40 16.36
C GLU A 87 0.58 28.05 16.96
N VAL A 88 0.39 29.05 17.80
CA VAL A 88 1.47 29.72 18.54
C VAL A 88 1.42 29.23 19.99
N PRO A 89 2.55 28.91 20.64
CA PRO A 89 2.56 28.50 22.04
C PRO A 89 1.98 29.58 22.95
N GLU A 90 1.13 29.20 23.92
CA GLU A 90 0.52 30.14 24.89
C GLU A 90 1.59 30.93 25.66
N LYS A 91 2.72 30.29 25.99
CA LYS A 91 3.86 30.94 26.65
C LYS A 91 4.55 32.00 25.80
N LEU A 92 4.36 31.99 24.48
CA LEU A 92 5.02 32.86 23.53
C LEU A 92 4.00 33.59 22.63
N PRO A 93 3.11 34.43 23.17
CA PRO A 93 2.02 35.03 22.41
C PRO A 93 2.53 36.02 21.36
N ILE A 94 1.72 36.21 20.31
CA ILE A 94 1.88 37.35 19.41
C ILE A 94 1.34 38.58 20.15
N LEU A 95 2.18 39.58 20.33
CA LEU A 95 1.89 40.80 21.08
C LEU A 95 1.29 41.89 20.22
N ALA A 96 1.73 41.99 18.96
CA ALA A 96 1.30 43.04 18.05
C ALA A 96 1.55 42.68 16.58
N PHE A 97 0.71 43.22 15.71
CA PHE A 97 0.86 43.20 14.25
C PHE A 97 1.24 44.57 13.71
N SER A 98 2.19 44.61 12.77
CA SER A 98 2.45 45.84 12.03
C SER A 98 1.29 46.18 11.10
N LYS A 99 1.19 47.46 10.71
CA LYS A 99 0.43 47.83 9.51
C LYS A 99 0.83 46.96 8.32
N ARG A 100 -0.15 46.49 7.56
CA ARG A 100 0.04 45.63 6.38
C ARG A 100 0.71 46.42 5.25
N GLU A 101 1.84 45.92 4.77
CA GLU A 101 2.47 46.35 3.53
C GLU A 101 1.76 45.73 2.31
N ASP A 102 2.08 46.17 1.09
CA ASP A 102 1.52 45.61 -0.16
C ASP A 102 1.50 44.08 -0.18
N VAL A 103 0.28 43.56 -0.16
CA VAL A 103 -0.04 42.15 0.04
C VAL A 103 0.17 41.32 -1.22
N ARG A 104 0.25 41.96 -2.39
CA ARG A 104 0.22 41.30 -3.70
C ARG A 104 1.48 40.48 -3.97
N ASP A 105 1.31 39.46 -4.78
CA ASP A 105 2.43 38.80 -5.44
C ASP A 105 2.82 39.58 -6.70
N VAL A 106 4.09 39.48 -7.07
CA VAL A 106 4.64 40.21 -8.20
C VAL A 106 5.47 39.30 -9.10
N LEU A 107 5.42 39.58 -10.40
CA LEU A 107 6.30 38.99 -11.40
C LEU A 107 7.55 39.87 -11.53
N VAL A 108 8.72 39.24 -11.53
CA VAL A 108 10.02 39.88 -11.72
C VAL A 108 10.69 39.23 -12.92
N LEU A 109 10.98 40.01 -13.95
CA LEU A 109 11.73 39.59 -15.14
C LEU A 109 13.25 39.82 -14.96
N PRO A 110 14.09 39.14 -15.75
CA PRO A 110 15.51 39.44 -15.84
C PRO A 110 15.74 40.91 -16.22
N LYS A 111 16.85 41.50 -15.75
CA LYS A 111 17.17 42.89 -16.09
C LYS A 111 17.23 43.10 -17.60
N GLY A 112 16.52 44.13 -18.08
CA GLY A 112 16.47 44.49 -19.50
C GLY A 112 15.53 43.62 -20.35
N CYS A 113 14.72 42.77 -19.73
CA CYS A 113 13.68 41.99 -20.41
C CYS A 113 12.29 42.48 -20.05
N ASP A 114 11.43 42.65 -21.06
CA ASP A 114 10.04 43.11 -20.90
C ASP A 114 9.00 42.02 -21.21
N VAL A 115 9.46 40.85 -21.67
CA VAL A 115 8.61 39.70 -22.03
C VAL A 115 9.11 38.41 -21.40
N LEU A 116 8.19 37.46 -21.19
CA LEU A 116 8.53 36.12 -20.73
C LEU A 116 9.19 35.32 -21.87
N ASP A 117 10.29 34.64 -21.56
CA ASP A 117 10.90 33.63 -22.41
C ASP A 117 10.16 32.30 -22.23
N PRO A 118 9.44 31.78 -23.25
CA PRO A 118 8.66 30.55 -23.16
C PRO A 118 9.52 29.29 -23.06
N LEU A 119 10.81 29.36 -23.40
CA LEU A 119 11.73 28.23 -23.31
C LEU A 119 12.31 28.04 -21.90
N LYS A 120 12.08 28.98 -20.99
CA LYS A 120 12.62 28.99 -19.63
C LYS A 120 11.50 28.95 -18.58
N PRO A 121 11.74 28.32 -17.42
CA PRO A 121 10.69 28.18 -16.42
C PRO A 121 10.49 29.46 -15.58
N ILE A 122 9.28 29.63 -15.04
CA ILE A 122 9.00 30.58 -13.96
C ILE A 122 9.50 30.00 -12.63
N GLY A 123 10.32 30.74 -11.89
CA GLY A 123 10.89 30.34 -10.61
C GLY A 123 9.93 30.58 -9.45
N CYS A 124 9.36 29.52 -8.89
CA CYS A 124 8.49 29.60 -7.71
C CYS A 124 8.50 28.30 -6.87
N SER A 125 8.63 28.43 -5.55
CA SER A 125 8.61 27.29 -4.62
C SER A 125 7.34 27.19 -3.76
N SER A 126 6.41 28.13 -3.88
CA SER A 126 5.14 28.11 -3.15
C SER A 126 4.11 27.30 -3.92
N LEU A 127 3.54 26.26 -3.30
CA LEU A 127 2.47 25.46 -3.92
C LEU A 127 1.23 26.30 -4.21
N ARG A 128 0.87 27.24 -3.32
CA ARG A 128 -0.19 28.23 -3.53
C ARG A 128 0.00 29.01 -4.83
N ARG A 129 1.21 29.55 -5.04
CA ARG A 129 1.52 30.32 -6.26
C ARG A 129 1.55 29.43 -7.49
N LYS A 130 2.13 28.24 -7.39
CA LYS A 130 2.17 27.26 -8.50
C LYS A 130 0.77 26.90 -8.98
N LEU A 131 -0.18 26.69 -8.05
CA LEU A 131 -1.56 26.38 -8.38
C LEU A 131 -2.20 27.50 -9.20
N GLN A 132 -2.09 28.74 -8.73
CA GLN A 132 -2.70 29.91 -9.41
C GLN A 132 -1.95 30.32 -10.68
N LEU A 133 -0.63 30.08 -10.76
CA LEU A 133 0.16 30.31 -11.97
C LEU A 133 -0.24 29.39 -13.13
N LYS A 134 -0.75 28.19 -12.86
CA LYS A 134 -1.26 27.30 -13.91
C LYS A 134 -2.48 27.90 -14.61
N GLU A 135 -3.31 28.69 -13.92
CA GLU A 135 -4.42 29.40 -14.54
C GLU A 135 -3.94 30.60 -15.36
N ILE A 136 -2.99 31.38 -14.81
CA ILE A 136 -2.55 32.65 -15.39
C ILE A 136 -1.58 32.43 -16.57
N TYR A 137 -0.72 31.40 -16.49
CA TYR A 137 0.30 31.06 -17.47
C TYR A 137 0.31 29.54 -17.75
N PRO A 138 -0.74 29.00 -18.40
CA PRO A 138 -0.90 27.55 -18.60
C PRO A 138 0.23 26.90 -19.40
N ASP A 139 0.83 27.65 -20.32
CA ASP A 139 1.89 27.14 -21.21
C ASP A 139 3.31 27.26 -20.63
N MET A 140 3.46 27.87 -19.45
CA MET A 140 4.76 28.12 -18.83
C MET A 140 5.11 27.02 -17.81
N GLN A 141 6.31 26.46 -17.92
CA GLN A 141 6.82 25.55 -16.90
C GLN A 141 7.15 26.31 -15.60
N VAL A 142 6.75 25.79 -14.43
CA VAL A 142 7.11 26.38 -13.13
C VAL A 142 8.13 25.50 -12.40
N LYS A 143 9.33 26.02 -12.14
CA LYS A 143 10.43 25.31 -11.47
C LYS A 143 10.69 25.89 -10.08
N SER A 144 11.05 25.03 -9.12
CA SER A 144 11.37 25.46 -7.75
C SER A 144 12.63 26.33 -7.74
N ILE A 145 12.65 27.34 -6.86
CA ILE A 145 13.79 28.20 -6.59
C ILE A 145 14.03 28.37 -5.08
N ARG A 146 15.29 28.30 -4.66
CA ARG A 146 15.75 28.40 -3.26
C ARG A 146 16.80 29.50 -3.12
N GLY A 147 16.91 30.03 -1.90
CA GLY A 147 17.79 31.15 -1.53
C GLY A 147 17.00 32.30 -0.91
N ASN A 148 17.73 33.26 -0.34
CA ASN A 148 17.19 34.56 0.05
C ASN A 148 16.82 35.37 -1.20
N LEU A 149 16.23 36.55 -1.02
CA LEU A 149 15.73 37.34 -2.15
C LEU A 149 16.84 37.74 -3.13
N GLN A 150 18.03 38.10 -2.64
CA GLN A 150 19.18 38.47 -3.45
C GLN A 150 19.66 37.31 -4.32
N THR A 151 19.91 36.14 -3.72
CA THR A 151 20.34 34.93 -4.44
C THR A 151 19.30 34.49 -5.48
N ARG A 152 18.01 34.71 -5.23
CA ARG A 152 16.97 34.42 -6.24
C ARG A 152 17.07 35.38 -7.42
N LEU A 153 17.23 36.67 -7.16
CA LEU A 153 17.39 37.66 -8.24
C LEU A 153 18.67 37.42 -9.05
N GLU A 154 19.76 36.98 -8.41
CA GLU A 154 21.00 36.58 -9.11
C GLU A 154 20.77 35.41 -10.06
N LYS A 155 20.03 34.37 -9.63
CA LYS A 155 19.66 33.23 -10.49
C LYS A 155 18.72 33.61 -11.63
N LEU A 156 17.89 34.63 -11.42
CA LEU A 156 17.06 35.17 -12.48
C LEU A 156 17.92 35.90 -13.51
N ASP A 157 18.80 36.79 -13.04
CA ASP A 157 19.66 37.61 -13.88
C ASP A 157 20.76 36.79 -14.57
N SER A 158 21.13 35.61 -14.05
CA SER A 158 22.02 34.63 -14.71
C SER A 158 21.35 33.85 -15.85
N GLY A 159 20.04 34.01 -16.03
CA GLY A 159 19.27 33.40 -17.12
C GLY A 159 18.76 31.99 -16.83
N GLU A 160 18.77 31.51 -15.58
CA GLU A 160 18.22 30.19 -15.19
C GLU A 160 16.68 30.14 -15.23
N TYR A 161 16.02 31.29 -15.14
CA TYR A 161 14.56 31.42 -15.09
C TYR A 161 14.08 32.50 -16.06
N SER A 162 12.86 32.32 -16.58
CA SER A 162 12.15 33.31 -17.39
C SER A 162 11.63 34.47 -16.55
N ALA A 163 11.17 34.17 -15.34
CA ALA A 163 10.69 35.13 -14.37
C ALA A 163 10.69 34.53 -12.96
N LEU A 164 10.55 35.36 -11.93
CA LEU A 164 10.26 34.93 -10.57
C LEU A 164 8.91 35.46 -10.09
N VAL A 165 8.27 34.71 -9.19
CA VAL A 165 7.11 35.22 -8.44
C VAL A 165 7.48 35.42 -6.97
N LEU A 166 7.47 36.68 -6.54
CA LEU A 166 7.87 37.14 -5.20
C LEU A 166 6.73 37.89 -4.52
N ALA A 167 6.89 38.24 -3.23
CA ALA A 167 5.92 39.09 -2.52
C ALA A 167 6.35 40.55 -2.66
N ALA A 168 5.43 41.46 -3.00
CA ALA A 168 5.72 42.89 -3.16
C ALA A 168 6.36 43.47 -1.90
N ALA A 169 5.78 43.21 -0.73
CA ALA A 169 6.30 43.67 0.56
C ALA A 169 7.79 43.35 0.82
N GLY A 170 8.29 42.22 0.32
CA GLY A 170 9.70 41.86 0.48
C GLY A 170 10.64 42.72 -0.36
N LEU A 171 10.22 43.08 -1.58
CA LEU A 171 10.97 43.96 -2.48
C LEU A 171 10.91 45.42 -2.01
N LYS A 172 9.72 45.89 -1.61
CA LYS A 172 9.50 47.25 -1.07
C LYS A 172 10.42 47.54 0.12
N ARG A 173 10.42 46.65 1.11
CA ARG A 173 11.26 46.76 2.32
C ARG A 173 12.77 46.77 2.02
N LEU A 174 13.19 46.17 0.91
CA LEU A 174 14.60 46.15 0.47
C LEU A 174 14.96 47.32 -0.48
N GLY A 175 14.00 48.19 -0.82
CA GLY A 175 14.20 49.26 -1.80
C GLY A 175 14.36 48.74 -3.24
N LEU A 176 13.77 47.59 -3.56
CA LEU A 176 13.89 46.89 -4.85
C LEU A 176 12.60 46.96 -5.67
N GLU A 177 11.81 48.03 -5.51
CA GLU A 177 10.54 48.22 -6.23
C GLU A 177 10.72 48.32 -7.74
N ASN A 178 11.83 48.91 -8.17
CA ASN A 178 12.24 49.00 -9.57
C ASN A 178 12.46 47.65 -10.25
N ARG A 179 12.53 46.55 -9.48
CA ARG A 179 12.61 45.18 -10.03
C ARG A 179 11.26 44.61 -10.41
N ILE A 180 10.15 45.23 -10.02
CA ILE A 180 8.81 44.67 -10.21
C ILE A 180 8.37 44.91 -11.65
N SER A 181 8.15 43.85 -12.41
CA SER A 181 7.68 43.92 -13.80
C SER A 181 6.15 43.95 -13.88
N ARG A 182 5.46 43.22 -12.98
CA ARG A 182 4.00 43.19 -12.91
C ARG A 182 3.52 42.92 -11.48
N TYR A 183 2.43 43.55 -11.10
CA TYR A 183 1.65 43.18 -9.91
C TYR A 183 0.51 42.23 -10.33
N PHE A 184 0.33 41.14 -9.58
CA PHE A 184 -0.87 40.31 -9.69
C PHE A 184 -1.96 40.91 -8.79
N ASP A 185 -3.16 41.08 -9.34
CA ASP A 185 -4.29 41.47 -8.50
C ASP A 185 -4.64 40.36 -7.49
N THR A 186 -5.21 40.74 -6.35
CA THR A 186 -5.52 39.78 -5.27
C THR A 186 -6.59 38.76 -5.66
N GLU A 187 -7.32 39.01 -6.74
CA GLU A 187 -8.27 38.07 -7.36
C GLU A 187 -7.57 37.13 -8.35
N GLU A 188 -6.57 37.63 -9.09
CA GLU A 188 -5.72 36.79 -9.97
C GLU A 188 -4.91 35.81 -9.13
N MET A 189 -4.27 36.30 -8.06
CA MET A 189 -3.43 35.50 -7.18
C MET A 189 -3.69 35.85 -5.72
N ILE A 190 -4.55 35.05 -5.07
CA ILE A 190 -4.88 35.19 -3.66
C ILE A 190 -3.59 35.04 -2.84
N PRO A 191 -3.23 36.05 -2.01
CA PRO A 191 -2.04 36.05 -1.17
C PRO A 191 -1.98 34.91 -0.13
N ALA A 192 -0.79 34.69 0.42
CA ALA A 192 -0.66 33.84 1.60
C ALA A 192 -1.23 34.57 2.84
N ALA A 193 -1.85 33.82 3.76
CA ALA A 193 -2.31 34.36 5.03
C ALA A 193 -1.19 35.13 5.75
N GLY A 194 -1.47 36.36 6.15
CA GLY A 194 -0.52 37.26 6.81
C GLY A 194 0.57 37.83 5.91
N GLN A 195 0.50 37.66 4.57
CA GLN A 195 1.48 38.29 3.67
C GLN A 195 1.46 39.82 3.83
N GLY A 196 2.64 40.43 3.94
CA GLY A 196 2.77 41.88 4.16
C GLY A 196 2.72 42.32 5.63
N ILE A 197 2.23 41.49 6.56
CA ILE A 197 2.18 41.79 8.00
C ILE A 197 3.44 41.27 8.71
N LEU A 198 3.96 42.04 9.66
CA LEU A 198 4.95 41.58 10.63
C LEU A 198 4.25 41.23 11.95
N ALA A 199 4.70 40.15 12.59
CA ALA A 199 4.25 39.75 13.92
C ALA A 199 5.38 39.93 14.92
N VAL A 200 5.07 40.58 16.03
CA VAL A 200 5.96 40.74 17.18
C VAL A 200 5.54 39.73 18.23
N GLN A 201 6.46 38.85 18.63
CA GLN A 201 6.22 37.79 19.61
C GLN A 201 7.06 38.04 20.87
N GLY A 202 6.51 37.73 22.03
CA GLY A 202 7.21 37.84 23.32
C GLY A 202 6.89 36.66 24.23
N ILE A 203 7.10 36.83 25.54
CA ILE A 203 6.83 35.86 26.60
C ILE A 203 5.60 36.31 27.38
N ASP A 204 4.70 35.38 27.66
CA ASP A 204 3.53 35.64 28.48
C ASP A 204 3.90 36.15 29.88
N GLY A 205 3.11 37.08 30.42
CA GLY A 205 3.32 37.67 31.75
C GLY A 205 4.41 38.75 31.88
N LEU A 206 5.06 39.16 30.79
CA LEU A 206 6.01 40.29 30.79
C LEU A 206 5.34 41.62 30.38
N ASP A 207 5.92 42.73 30.84
CA ASP A 207 5.48 44.10 30.51
C ASP A 207 6.06 44.58 29.17
N TYR A 208 5.15 44.95 28.26
CA TYR A 208 5.43 45.42 26.90
C TYR A 208 4.86 46.83 26.62
N GLU A 209 4.72 47.70 27.64
CA GLU A 209 4.20 49.07 27.46
C GLU A 209 4.90 49.85 26.32
N PHE A 210 6.16 49.56 26.02
CA PHE A 210 6.93 50.18 24.93
C PHE A 210 6.47 49.79 23.51
N LEU A 211 5.60 48.79 23.36
CA LEU A 211 4.93 48.42 22.11
C LEU A 211 3.52 49.02 21.99
N LYS A 212 3.07 49.81 22.97
CA LYS A 212 1.71 50.34 23.01
C LYS A 212 1.39 51.18 21.77
N GLY A 213 0.38 50.74 21.02
CA GLY A 213 -0.05 51.37 19.76
C GLY A 213 0.80 50.99 18.55
N TYR A 214 1.62 49.92 18.63
CA TYR A 214 2.23 49.30 17.46
C TYR A 214 1.25 48.39 16.73
N ASP A 215 0.36 47.74 17.48
CA ASP A 215 -0.66 46.83 16.96
C ASP A 215 -1.66 47.58 16.08
N ASP A 216 -1.63 47.30 14.78
CA ASP A 216 -2.56 47.86 13.81
C ASP A 216 -3.85 47.04 13.81
N LEU A 217 -4.95 47.65 14.28
CA LEU A 217 -6.23 46.97 14.48
C LEU A 217 -6.77 46.34 13.17
N GLN A 218 -6.60 47.01 12.03
CA GLN A 218 -7.09 46.47 10.75
C GLN A 218 -6.27 45.26 10.31
N ALA A 219 -4.94 45.35 10.39
CA ALA A 219 -4.05 44.22 10.11
C ALA A 219 -4.30 43.05 11.07
N HIS A 220 -4.57 43.34 12.35
CA HIS A 220 -4.91 42.34 13.36
C HIS A 220 -6.18 41.59 12.97
N GLN A 221 -7.30 42.29 12.73
CA GLN A 221 -8.57 41.66 12.38
C GLN A 221 -8.48 40.86 11.07
N ALA A 222 -7.80 41.40 10.05
CA ALA A 222 -7.57 40.67 8.80
C ALA A 222 -6.70 39.42 9.02
N ALA A 223 -5.61 39.54 9.77
CA ALA A 223 -4.74 38.42 10.12
C ALA A 223 -5.47 37.31 10.90
N THR A 224 -6.32 37.69 11.85
CA THR A 224 -7.12 36.73 12.64
C THR A 224 -8.04 35.92 11.75
N ALA A 225 -8.77 36.55 10.84
CA ALA A 225 -9.65 35.86 9.90
C ALA A 225 -8.88 34.94 8.94
N GLU A 226 -7.78 35.42 8.36
CA GLU A 226 -6.93 34.64 7.45
C GLU A 226 -6.32 33.41 8.14
N ARG A 227 -5.82 33.58 9.37
CA ARG A 227 -5.21 32.49 10.14
C ARG A 227 -6.25 31.48 10.61
N ALA A 228 -7.44 31.93 11.02
CA ALA A 228 -8.55 31.04 11.38
C ALA A 228 -8.97 30.16 10.20
N PHE A 229 -9.10 30.74 9.00
CA PHE A 229 -9.39 30.01 7.76
C PHE A 229 -8.35 28.92 7.49
N VAL A 230 -7.06 29.27 7.52
CA VAL A 230 -5.98 28.31 7.23
C VAL A 230 -5.86 27.24 8.33
N LYS A 231 -6.03 27.62 9.60
CA LYS A 231 -6.00 26.72 10.76
C LYS A 231 -7.10 25.66 10.65
N TYR A 232 -8.33 26.05 10.32
CA TYR A 232 -9.45 25.12 10.19
C TYR A 232 -9.22 24.07 9.11
N LEU A 233 -8.61 24.45 7.99
CA LEU A 233 -8.34 23.57 6.85
C LEU A 233 -7.13 22.63 7.06
N ASN A 234 -6.55 22.58 8.27
CA ASN A 234 -5.28 21.89 8.54
C ASN A 234 -4.14 22.33 7.61
N GLY A 235 -4.23 23.55 7.05
CA GLY A 235 -3.26 24.10 6.13
C GLY A 235 -1.99 24.52 6.88
N GLY A 236 -1.02 23.62 7.03
CA GLY A 236 0.36 24.03 7.23
C GLY A 236 0.92 24.72 5.98
N CYS A 237 2.16 25.24 6.04
CA CYS A 237 2.89 25.81 4.88
C CYS A 237 3.07 24.86 3.68
N THR A 238 2.57 23.63 3.76
CA THR A 238 2.71 22.53 2.80
C THR A 238 1.45 22.26 1.99
N SER A 239 0.30 22.84 2.34
CA SER A 239 -0.94 22.75 1.54
C SER A 239 -1.13 24.06 0.74
N PRO A 240 -1.60 24.04 -0.53
CA PRO A 240 -1.70 25.23 -1.39
C PRO A 240 -2.87 26.17 -1.03
N VAL A 241 -3.16 26.33 0.27
CA VAL A 241 -4.22 27.20 0.80
C VAL A 241 -3.80 28.67 0.73
N ALA A 242 -4.76 29.55 0.47
CA ALA A 242 -4.58 31.01 0.43
C ALA A 242 -5.70 31.71 1.21
N ALA A 243 -5.39 32.86 1.83
CA ALA A 243 -6.39 33.68 2.49
C ALA A 243 -5.97 35.14 2.48
N TYR A 244 -6.92 36.03 2.19
CA TYR A 244 -6.72 37.48 2.21
C TYR A 244 -7.97 38.19 2.73
N GLY A 245 -7.81 38.90 3.85
CA GLY A 245 -8.79 39.78 4.45
C GLY A 245 -8.53 41.24 4.10
N GLU A 246 -9.56 41.94 3.65
CA GLU A 246 -9.53 43.38 3.38
C GLU A 246 -10.70 44.05 4.12
N ILE A 247 -10.41 45.14 4.83
CA ILE A 247 -11.44 45.95 5.49
C ILE A 247 -11.73 47.17 4.61
N LYS A 248 -12.97 47.27 4.12
CA LYS A 248 -13.49 48.41 3.36
C LYS A 248 -14.88 48.76 3.89
N ASP A 249 -15.16 50.05 4.03
CA ASP A 249 -16.45 50.58 4.46
C ASP A 249 -16.98 49.94 5.77
N GLY A 250 -16.07 49.65 6.70
CA GLY A 250 -16.40 49.04 7.99
C GLY A 250 -16.67 47.53 7.96
N GLN A 251 -16.57 46.86 6.81
CA GLN A 251 -16.74 45.41 6.68
C GLN A 251 -15.43 44.71 6.32
N LEU A 252 -15.22 43.53 6.89
CA LEU A 252 -14.11 42.63 6.55
C LEU A 252 -14.57 41.67 5.44
N LYS A 253 -13.99 41.79 4.24
CA LYS A 253 -14.10 40.80 3.17
C LYS A 253 -12.93 39.83 3.27
N LEU A 254 -13.21 38.57 3.58
CA LEU A 254 -12.23 37.50 3.55
C LEU A 254 -12.39 36.71 2.25
N THR A 255 -11.33 36.62 1.45
CA THR A 255 -11.23 35.77 0.26
C THR A 255 -10.32 34.59 0.58
N GLY A 256 -10.80 33.37 0.34
CA GLY A 256 -10.10 32.12 0.63
C GLY A 256 -9.94 31.24 -0.60
N LEU A 257 -8.85 30.48 -0.65
CA LEU A 257 -8.63 29.38 -1.59
C LEU A 257 -8.50 28.09 -0.79
N TYR A 258 -9.46 27.18 -0.97
CA TYR A 258 -9.44 25.83 -0.43
C TYR A 258 -8.99 24.85 -1.50
N TYR A 259 -8.07 23.93 -1.17
CA TYR A 259 -7.61 22.85 -2.04
C TYR A 259 -7.86 21.52 -1.37
N GLU A 260 -8.55 20.61 -2.07
CA GLU A 260 -8.83 19.26 -1.59
C GLU A 260 -7.79 18.28 -2.13
N GLU A 261 -6.91 17.81 -1.23
CA GLU A 261 -5.75 17.00 -1.60
C GLU A 261 -6.09 15.69 -2.32
N LYS A 262 -7.27 15.11 -2.06
CA LYS A 262 -7.70 13.84 -2.66
C LYS A 262 -8.19 13.98 -4.08
N THR A 263 -8.88 15.08 -4.39
CA THR A 263 -9.52 15.31 -5.68
C THR A 263 -8.66 16.17 -6.60
N GLY A 264 -7.67 16.89 -6.04
CA GLY A 264 -6.90 17.89 -6.77
C GLY A 264 -7.71 19.15 -7.12
N HIS A 265 -8.98 19.18 -6.71
CA HIS A 265 -9.89 20.28 -6.94
C HIS A 265 -9.62 21.40 -5.93
N TYR A 266 -9.79 22.64 -6.37
CA TYR A 266 -9.77 23.80 -5.47
C TYR A 266 -10.90 24.75 -5.79
N LEU A 267 -11.33 25.43 -4.75
CA LEU A 267 -12.35 26.45 -4.81
C LEU A 267 -11.80 27.77 -4.27
N LYS A 268 -12.13 28.85 -4.97
CA LYS A 268 -12.00 30.20 -4.46
C LYS A 268 -13.38 30.66 -4.00
N GLY A 269 -13.44 31.39 -2.91
CA GLY A 269 -14.67 32.06 -2.49
C GLY A 269 -14.37 33.17 -1.51
N TYR A 270 -15.41 33.92 -1.17
CA TYR A 270 -15.27 35.02 -0.23
C TYR A 270 -16.47 35.08 0.70
N LYS A 271 -16.27 35.72 1.85
CA LYS A 271 -17.31 36.04 2.80
C LYS A 271 -17.07 37.42 3.40
N THR A 272 -18.14 38.16 3.63
CA THR A 272 -18.09 39.46 4.30
C THR A 272 -18.69 39.36 5.70
N GLY A 273 -18.16 40.12 6.65
CA GLY A 273 -18.66 40.16 8.02
C GLY A 273 -18.10 41.33 8.81
N ASN A 274 -18.50 41.44 10.07
CA ASN A 274 -17.96 42.46 10.96
C ASN A 274 -16.50 42.13 11.30
N PRO A 275 -15.58 43.11 11.31
CA PRO A 275 -14.20 42.88 11.70
C PRO A 275 -14.01 42.35 13.13
N SER A 276 -14.97 42.56 14.04
CA SER A 276 -14.98 41.98 15.39
C SER A 276 -15.10 40.45 15.40
N ASP A 277 -15.73 39.89 14.36
CA ASP A 277 -16.08 38.46 14.27
C ASP A 277 -15.09 37.71 13.38
N ALA A 278 -13.87 38.26 13.22
CA ALA A 278 -12.86 37.82 12.27
C ALA A 278 -12.55 36.31 12.32
N GLU A 279 -12.38 35.75 13.53
CA GLU A 279 -12.07 34.33 13.70
C GLU A 279 -13.23 33.43 13.25
N GLU A 280 -14.46 33.80 13.60
CA GLU A 280 -15.67 33.09 13.19
C GLU A 280 -15.86 33.19 11.67
N LEU A 281 -15.66 34.37 11.09
CA LEU A 281 -15.72 34.60 9.65
C LEU A 281 -14.75 33.67 8.89
N GLY A 282 -13.51 33.55 9.38
CA GLY A 282 -12.49 32.67 8.82
C GLY A 282 -12.87 31.20 8.88
N THR A 283 -13.31 30.74 10.03
CA THR A 283 -13.76 29.36 10.24
C THR A 283 -15.00 29.04 9.39
N SER A 284 -15.94 29.97 9.32
CA SER A 284 -17.19 29.82 8.56
C SER A 284 -16.93 29.70 7.06
N LEU A 285 -16.09 30.57 6.48
CA LEU A 285 -15.72 30.49 5.06
C LEU A 285 -14.97 29.18 4.75
N ALA A 286 -14.09 28.74 5.65
CA ALA A 286 -13.36 27.49 5.47
C ALA A 286 -14.31 26.27 5.42
N LYS A 287 -15.27 26.22 6.35
CA LYS A 287 -16.29 25.17 6.38
C LYS A 287 -17.17 25.21 5.12
N GLU A 288 -17.61 26.39 4.71
CA GLU A 288 -18.43 26.58 3.53
C GLU A 288 -17.73 26.09 2.25
N LEU A 289 -16.47 26.48 2.02
CA LEU A 289 -15.71 26.01 0.86
C LEU A 289 -15.47 24.49 0.90
N GLN A 290 -15.26 23.91 2.08
CA GLN A 290 -15.11 22.46 2.22
C GLN A 290 -16.42 21.71 1.93
N GLU A 291 -17.57 22.24 2.34
CA GLU A 291 -18.88 21.66 2.07
C GLU A 291 -19.25 21.80 0.59
N ARG A 292 -19.04 22.98 0.01
CA ARG A 292 -19.25 23.23 -1.43
C ARG A 292 -18.39 22.33 -2.30
N CYS A 293 -17.12 22.11 -1.94
CA CYS A 293 -16.24 21.17 -2.66
C CYS A 293 -16.84 19.76 -2.70
N LYS A 294 -17.49 19.30 -1.62
CA LYS A 294 -18.14 17.98 -1.58
C LYS A 294 -19.42 17.91 -2.43
N VAL A 295 -20.11 19.03 -2.63
CA VAL A 295 -21.36 19.11 -3.42
C VAL A 295 -21.05 19.30 -4.90
N GLU A 296 -20.20 20.27 -5.26
CA GLU A 296 -19.77 20.54 -6.64
C GLU A 296 -19.06 19.31 -7.26
N TYR A 297 -18.34 18.53 -6.45
CA TYR A 297 -17.78 17.24 -6.87
C TYR A 297 -18.83 16.14 -7.15
N LYS A 298 -19.99 16.17 -6.46
CA LYS A 298 -21.08 15.21 -6.68
C LYS A 298 -21.99 15.60 -7.85
N GLU A 299 -22.21 16.90 -8.08
CA GLU A 299 -23.15 17.41 -9.08
C GLU A 299 -22.54 17.57 -10.48
N SER A 300 -21.22 17.81 -10.58
CA SER A 300 -20.59 18.08 -11.88
C SER A 300 -20.61 16.91 -12.85
N GLY A 301 -20.90 15.67 -12.41
CA GLY A 301 -21.06 14.52 -13.32
C GLY A 301 -19.87 14.30 -14.27
N LEU A 302 -18.72 14.91 -13.97
CA LEU A 302 -17.51 14.87 -14.77
C LEU A 302 -16.93 13.47 -14.61
N GLN A 303 -17.35 12.59 -15.53
CA GLN A 303 -16.55 11.45 -15.92
C GLN A 303 -15.13 11.93 -16.23
N GLU A 304 -14.19 11.14 -15.75
CA GLU A 304 -12.74 11.31 -15.83
C GLU A 304 -12.26 11.94 -17.13
N ASP A 305 -11.81 13.20 -17.04
CA ASP A 305 -10.62 13.68 -17.75
C ASP A 305 -9.63 14.30 -16.74
N ASN A 306 -9.59 13.70 -15.55
CA ASN A 306 -8.42 13.77 -14.70
C ASN A 306 -7.26 13.16 -15.52
N LYS A 307 -6.23 13.95 -15.84
CA LYS A 307 -4.87 13.40 -15.74
C LYS A 307 -4.66 13.04 -14.27
N LYS A 308 -5.25 11.90 -13.86
CA LYS A 308 -4.84 11.15 -12.68
C LYS A 308 -3.32 11.13 -12.76
N GLU A 309 -2.64 11.43 -11.65
CA GLU A 309 -1.23 11.08 -11.59
C GLU A 309 -1.13 9.64 -12.06
N PRO A 310 -0.27 9.35 -13.06
CA PRO A 310 -0.22 8.02 -13.62
C PRO A 310 -0.03 7.05 -12.48
N GLY A 311 -0.90 6.05 -12.45
CA GLY A 311 -0.79 4.91 -11.57
C GLY A 311 0.58 4.26 -11.75
N LYS A 312 0.90 3.34 -10.86
CA LYS A 312 2.23 2.72 -10.82
C LYS A 312 2.17 1.33 -11.42
N VAL A 313 3.18 0.98 -12.21
CA VAL A 313 3.37 -0.39 -12.70
C VAL A 313 4.45 -1.10 -11.89
N TRP A 314 4.13 -2.25 -11.32
CA TRP A 314 5.12 -3.17 -10.78
C TRP A 314 5.35 -4.33 -11.74
N LEU A 315 6.61 -4.54 -12.15
CA LEU A 315 7.01 -5.76 -12.84
C LEU A 315 7.49 -6.75 -11.79
N VAL A 316 6.73 -7.84 -11.60
CA VAL A 316 6.92 -8.76 -10.48
C VAL A 316 7.19 -10.17 -11.00
N GLY A 317 8.33 -10.72 -10.57
CA GLY A 317 8.67 -12.12 -10.83
C GLY A 317 7.88 -13.06 -9.92
N ALA A 318 7.08 -13.93 -10.52
CA ALA A 318 6.27 -14.94 -9.84
C ALA A 318 7.09 -16.16 -9.39
N GLY A 319 8.31 -16.33 -9.89
CA GLY A 319 9.13 -17.50 -9.59
C GLY A 319 8.76 -18.76 -10.40
N PRO A 320 9.25 -19.94 -10.00
CA PRO A 320 9.21 -21.16 -10.83
C PRO A 320 7.90 -21.99 -10.72
N GLY A 321 6.97 -21.61 -9.84
CA GLY A 321 5.69 -22.31 -9.66
C GLY A 321 5.29 -22.42 -8.20
N ASP A 322 6.21 -22.89 -7.33
CA ASP A 322 6.00 -22.98 -5.89
C ASP A 322 5.71 -21.59 -5.28
N VAL A 323 4.56 -21.46 -4.63
CA VAL A 323 4.14 -20.24 -3.95
C VAL A 323 5.07 -19.86 -2.79
N GLY A 324 5.77 -20.83 -2.20
CA GLY A 324 6.79 -20.60 -1.17
C GLY A 324 8.04 -19.89 -1.69
N LEU A 325 8.28 -19.94 -3.01
CA LEU A 325 9.36 -19.21 -3.68
C LEU A 325 8.93 -17.84 -4.20
N PHE A 326 7.66 -17.45 -4.00
CA PHE A 326 7.21 -16.11 -4.29
C PHE A 326 7.77 -15.13 -3.26
N THR A 327 8.39 -14.04 -3.73
CA THR A 327 9.10 -13.13 -2.82
C THR A 327 8.13 -12.39 -1.90
N MET A 328 8.57 -12.10 -0.67
CA MET A 328 7.77 -11.33 0.30
C MET A 328 7.33 -9.97 -0.27
N LYS A 329 8.20 -9.31 -1.03
CA LYS A 329 7.88 -8.06 -1.71
C LYS A 329 6.85 -8.26 -2.82
N GLY A 330 6.94 -9.35 -3.59
CA GLY A 330 5.96 -9.71 -4.60
C GLY A 330 4.57 -9.90 -3.99
N ALA A 331 4.50 -10.58 -2.85
CA ALA A 331 3.26 -10.77 -2.08
C ALA A 331 2.64 -9.44 -1.63
N GLN A 332 3.44 -8.57 -1.01
CA GLN A 332 2.98 -7.26 -0.51
C GLN A 332 2.47 -6.34 -1.62
N VAL A 333 3.13 -6.37 -2.79
CA VAL A 333 2.72 -5.57 -3.94
C VAL A 333 1.45 -6.13 -4.57
N LEU A 334 1.33 -7.46 -4.69
CA LEU A 334 0.15 -8.11 -5.27
C LEU A 334 -1.13 -7.82 -4.47
N GLU A 335 -1.03 -7.73 -3.15
CA GLU A 335 -2.16 -7.37 -2.26
C GLU A 335 -2.69 -5.94 -2.49
N GLN A 336 -1.89 -5.06 -3.09
CA GLN A 336 -2.25 -3.66 -3.37
C GLN A 336 -2.72 -3.43 -4.80
N ALA A 337 -2.81 -4.48 -5.63
CA ALA A 337 -3.08 -4.36 -7.05
C ALA A 337 -4.54 -3.97 -7.34
N ASP A 338 -4.72 -2.95 -8.18
CA ASP A 338 -6.02 -2.62 -8.78
C ASP A 338 -6.20 -3.42 -10.09
N VAL A 339 -5.11 -3.68 -10.80
CA VAL A 339 -5.07 -4.46 -12.05
C VAL A 339 -3.91 -5.45 -11.99
N VAL A 340 -4.15 -6.72 -12.33
CA VAL A 340 -3.11 -7.74 -12.46
C VAL A 340 -3.06 -8.26 -13.89
N VAL A 341 -1.92 -8.04 -14.54
CA VAL A 341 -1.60 -8.53 -15.89
C VAL A 341 -0.67 -9.73 -15.76
N TYR A 342 -1.12 -10.94 -16.09
CA TYR A 342 -0.39 -12.18 -15.77
C TYR A 342 -0.14 -13.09 -16.97
N ASP A 343 0.96 -13.84 -16.93
CA ASP A 343 1.36 -14.84 -17.93
C ASP A 343 0.84 -16.25 -17.63
N SER A 344 0.87 -17.12 -18.65
CA SER A 344 0.48 -18.55 -18.53
C SER A 344 1.35 -19.35 -17.56
N LEU A 345 2.58 -18.90 -17.29
CA LEU A 345 3.57 -19.61 -16.46
C LEU A 345 3.49 -19.23 -14.97
N VAL A 346 2.59 -18.31 -14.60
CA VAL A 346 2.38 -17.97 -13.19
C VAL A 346 1.70 -19.14 -12.49
N GLY A 347 2.28 -19.61 -11.39
CA GLY A 347 1.77 -20.73 -10.61
C GLY A 347 0.36 -20.47 -10.06
N GLN A 348 -0.51 -21.50 -10.05
CA GLN A 348 -1.89 -21.37 -9.59
C GLN A 348 -1.99 -20.92 -8.13
N GLY A 349 -1.06 -21.36 -7.28
CA GLY A 349 -0.98 -20.93 -5.88
C GLY A 349 -0.72 -19.43 -5.70
N ILE A 350 -0.13 -18.75 -6.69
CA ILE A 350 0.04 -17.28 -6.69
C ILE A 350 -1.23 -16.60 -7.21
N LEU A 351 -1.86 -17.18 -8.24
CA LEU A 351 -3.11 -16.65 -8.80
C LEU A 351 -4.23 -16.61 -7.76
N THR A 352 -4.31 -17.58 -6.83
CA THR A 352 -5.30 -17.57 -5.73
C THR A 352 -5.06 -16.48 -4.69
N ARG A 353 -3.91 -15.80 -4.71
CA ARG A 353 -3.59 -14.67 -3.83
C ARG A 353 -3.97 -13.33 -4.43
N ILE A 354 -4.38 -13.28 -5.70
CA ILE A 354 -4.80 -12.04 -6.33
C ILE A 354 -6.05 -11.49 -5.62
N PRO A 355 -6.08 -10.21 -5.23
CA PRO A 355 -7.27 -9.60 -4.64
C PRO A 355 -8.50 -9.76 -5.53
N ALA A 356 -9.64 -10.13 -4.94
CA ALA A 356 -10.89 -10.29 -5.70
C ALA A 356 -11.40 -8.98 -6.31
N SER A 357 -10.96 -7.83 -5.79
CA SER A 357 -11.26 -6.50 -6.33
C SER A 357 -10.39 -6.12 -7.54
N ALA A 358 -9.30 -6.85 -7.79
CA ALA A 358 -8.37 -6.52 -8.86
C ALA A 358 -8.93 -6.96 -10.22
N LYS A 359 -8.83 -6.09 -11.23
CA LYS A 359 -9.11 -6.44 -12.62
C LYS A 359 -8.02 -7.38 -13.14
N LEU A 360 -8.43 -8.48 -13.77
CA LEU A 360 -7.53 -9.53 -14.25
C LEU A 360 -7.37 -9.45 -15.78
N ILE A 361 -6.14 -9.42 -16.27
CA ILE A 361 -5.83 -9.44 -17.70
C ILE A 361 -4.83 -10.57 -17.99
N ASN A 362 -5.28 -11.62 -18.67
CA ASN A 362 -4.43 -12.72 -19.10
C ASN A 362 -3.73 -12.38 -20.42
N VAL A 363 -2.40 -12.30 -20.39
CA VAL A 363 -1.57 -12.02 -21.57
C VAL A 363 -0.71 -13.20 -22.00
N GLY A 364 -0.90 -14.34 -21.34
CA GLY A 364 -0.18 -15.58 -21.61
C GLY A 364 -0.47 -16.15 -23.00
N LYS A 365 0.58 -16.64 -23.65
CA LYS A 365 0.47 -17.47 -24.87
C LYS A 365 0.32 -18.92 -24.43
N ARG A 366 -0.83 -19.55 -24.67
CA ARG A 366 -0.89 -21.02 -24.70
C ARG A 366 -0.61 -21.46 -26.13
N ALA A 367 0.12 -22.56 -26.29
CA ALA A 367 0.48 -23.10 -27.60
C ALA A 367 -0.75 -23.17 -28.51
N GLY A 368 -0.79 -22.32 -29.54
CA GLY A 368 -1.81 -22.32 -30.58
C GLY A 368 -2.92 -21.27 -30.50
N HIS A 369 -3.03 -20.42 -29.47
CA HIS A 369 -4.00 -19.30 -29.46
C HIS A 369 -3.28 -17.96 -29.23
N HIS A 370 -3.35 -17.07 -30.23
CA HIS A 370 -2.70 -15.76 -30.23
C HIS A 370 -3.42 -14.79 -29.29
N THR A 371 -3.14 -14.80 -28.00
CA THR A 371 -3.86 -13.91 -27.08
C THR A 371 -3.45 -12.44 -27.24
N MET A 372 -2.16 -12.07 -27.16
CA MET A 372 -1.70 -10.68 -27.40
C MET A 372 -0.22 -10.62 -27.89
N SER A 373 0.12 -9.61 -28.70
CA SER A 373 1.51 -9.30 -29.08
C SER A 373 2.23 -8.54 -27.96
N GLN A 374 3.56 -8.44 -28.01
CA GLN A 374 4.30 -7.73 -26.95
C GLN A 374 3.96 -6.25 -26.92
N GLU A 375 3.83 -5.63 -28.09
CA GLU A 375 3.49 -4.21 -28.19
C GLU A 375 2.14 -3.93 -27.51
N LYS A 376 1.17 -4.83 -27.70
CA LYS A 376 -0.14 -4.75 -27.04
C LYS A 376 -0.04 -4.93 -25.52
N ILE A 377 0.82 -5.84 -25.03
CA ILE A 377 1.03 -6.01 -23.58
C ILE A 377 1.58 -4.72 -22.98
N ASN A 378 2.60 -4.14 -23.62
CA ASN A 378 3.20 -2.88 -23.19
C ASN A 378 2.15 -1.76 -23.16
N GLN A 379 1.30 -1.66 -24.21
CA GLN A 379 0.20 -0.70 -24.27
C GLN A 379 -0.81 -0.88 -23.14
N VAL A 380 -1.24 -2.11 -22.85
CA VAL A 380 -2.16 -2.39 -21.74
C VAL A 380 -1.59 -1.93 -20.40
N LEU A 381 -0.30 -2.19 -20.13
CA LEU A 381 0.35 -1.71 -18.91
C LEU A 381 0.32 -0.19 -18.82
N ALA A 382 0.63 0.49 -19.93
CA ALA A 382 0.64 1.94 -19.99
C ALA A 382 -0.76 2.55 -19.84
N GLU A 383 -1.76 2.00 -20.53
CA GLU A 383 -3.14 2.46 -20.49
C GLU A 383 -3.77 2.29 -19.11
N GLU A 384 -3.61 1.11 -18.49
CA GLU A 384 -4.15 0.86 -17.16
C GLU A 384 -3.48 1.75 -16.11
N ALA A 385 -2.17 1.98 -16.21
CA ALA A 385 -1.49 2.93 -15.34
C ALA A 385 -1.94 4.37 -15.60
N LYS A 386 -2.16 4.79 -16.86
CA LYS A 386 -2.72 6.12 -17.18
C LYS A 386 -4.12 6.35 -16.60
N LYS A 387 -4.90 5.28 -16.37
CA LYS A 387 -6.17 5.33 -15.63
C LYS A 387 -5.98 5.48 -14.10
N GLY A 388 -4.75 5.69 -13.63
CA GLY A 388 -4.38 5.81 -12.21
C GLY A 388 -4.31 4.49 -11.45
N ASN A 389 -4.39 3.34 -12.13
CA ASN A 389 -4.42 2.05 -11.47
C ASN A 389 -3.04 1.63 -10.96
N LYS A 390 -3.01 0.94 -9.82
CA LYS A 390 -1.86 0.14 -9.36
C LYS A 390 -1.82 -1.16 -10.16
N VAL A 391 -0.97 -1.18 -11.19
CA VAL A 391 -0.86 -2.30 -12.13
C VAL A 391 0.26 -3.24 -11.69
N VAL A 392 -0.05 -4.51 -11.47
CA VAL A 392 0.95 -5.55 -11.24
C VAL A 392 1.07 -6.42 -12.48
N ARG A 393 2.25 -6.39 -13.11
CA ARG A 393 2.65 -7.28 -14.20
C ARG A 393 3.33 -8.52 -13.61
N LEU A 394 2.57 -9.60 -13.43
CA LEU A 394 3.08 -10.89 -12.95
C LEU A 394 3.68 -11.70 -14.09
N LYS A 395 4.98 -12.00 -13.99
CA LYS A 395 5.75 -12.73 -15.00
C LYS A 395 6.28 -14.03 -14.41
N GLY A 396 6.25 -15.12 -15.15
CA GLY A 396 6.86 -16.38 -14.68
C GLY A 396 8.38 -16.22 -14.51
N GLY A 397 8.95 -16.79 -13.44
CA GLY A 397 10.37 -16.62 -13.13
C GLY A 397 10.74 -15.20 -12.71
N ASP A 398 11.82 -14.66 -13.29
CA ASP A 398 12.31 -13.30 -13.08
C ASP A 398 11.89 -12.35 -14.22
N PRO A 399 11.57 -11.06 -13.97
CA PRO A 399 11.15 -10.14 -15.03
C PRO A 399 12.19 -9.88 -16.12
N PHE A 400 13.48 -10.00 -15.82
CA PHE A 400 14.57 -9.60 -16.72
C PHE A 400 15.30 -10.77 -17.36
N LEU A 401 15.49 -11.90 -16.66
CA LEU A 401 16.17 -13.06 -17.24
C LEU A 401 15.29 -13.73 -18.32
N PHE A 402 15.48 -13.34 -19.58
CA PHE A 402 14.66 -13.71 -20.73
C PHE A 402 13.15 -13.42 -20.58
N GLY A 403 12.78 -12.56 -19.63
CA GLY A 403 11.40 -12.22 -19.31
C GLY A 403 10.82 -11.09 -20.16
N ARG A 404 11.61 -10.39 -20.97
CA ARG A 404 11.21 -9.20 -21.75
C ARG A 404 10.76 -8.00 -20.91
N GLY A 405 11.13 -7.95 -19.63
CA GLY A 405 10.83 -6.80 -18.78
C GLY A 405 11.45 -5.50 -19.28
N GLY A 406 12.62 -5.55 -19.94
CA GLY A 406 13.24 -4.37 -20.55
C GLY A 406 12.34 -3.70 -21.60
N GLU A 407 11.79 -4.47 -22.53
CA GLU A 407 10.87 -3.99 -23.56
C GLU A 407 9.59 -3.37 -22.97
N GLU A 408 9.09 -3.93 -21.86
CA GLU A 408 7.95 -3.39 -21.13
C GLU A 408 8.29 -2.02 -20.49
N LEU A 409 9.49 -1.86 -19.93
CA LEU A 409 9.95 -0.63 -19.29
C LEU A 409 10.25 0.51 -20.28
N GLU A 410 10.69 0.21 -21.51
CA GLU A 410 10.95 1.22 -22.54
C GLU A 410 9.72 2.10 -22.80
N LEU A 411 8.56 1.46 -22.96
CA LEU A 411 7.30 2.20 -23.19
C LEU A 411 6.87 2.96 -21.93
N LEU A 412 6.94 2.35 -20.75
CA LEU A 412 6.56 3.03 -19.50
C LEU A 412 7.44 4.26 -19.23
N THR A 413 8.74 4.15 -19.51
CA THR A 413 9.69 5.26 -19.40
C THR A 413 9.38 6.37 -20.40
N LYS A 414 9.15 6.01 -21.67
CA LYS A 414 8.78 6.97 -22.72
C LYS A 414 7.50 7.74 -22.38
N GLU A 415 6.53 7.08 -21.75
CA GLU A 415 5.24 7.64 -21.36
C GLU A 415 5.24 8.32 -19.98
N GLY A 416 6.38 8.35 -19.27
CA GLY A 416 6.52 8.99 -17.96
C GLY A 416 5.74 8.28 -16.83
N ILE A 417 5.47 6.99 -16.96
CA ILE A 417 4.70 6.20 -16.00
C ILE A 417 5.63 5.68 -14.89
N PRO A 418 5.33 5.95 -13.60
CA PRO A 418 6.11 5.39 -12.50
C PRO A 418 6.10 3.86 -12.51
N TYR A 419 7.27 3.25 -12.35
CA TYR A 419 7.37 1.80 -12.24
C TYR A 419 8.33 1.35 -11.15
N GLU A 420 8.22 0.09 -10.78
CA GLU A 420 9.13 -0.58 -9.85
C GLU A 420 9.30 -2.05 -10.25
N ILE A 421 10.51 -2.58 -10.04
CA ILE A 421 10.84 -3.96 -10.35
C ILE A 421 10.94 -4.74 -9.04
N VAL A 422 10.28 -5.90 -9.03
CA VAL A 422 10.38 -6.89 -7.97
C VAL A 422 10.97 -8.17 -8.57
N PRO A 423 12.28 -8.41 -8.36
CA PRO A 423 12.94 -9.61 -8.86
C PRO A 423 12.27 -10.89 -8.36
N GLY A 424 12.31 -11.92 -9.20
CA GLY A 424 11.75 -13.25 -8.89
C GLY A 424 12.85 -14.29 -8.69
N VAL A 425 12.52 -15.37 -7.97
CA VAL A 425 13.39 -16.54 -7.91
C VAL A 425 13.39 -17.22 -9.28
N THR A 426 14.51 -17.20 -9.99
CA THR A 426 14.55 -17.60 -11.40
C THR A 426 14.74 -19.11 -11.59
N SER A 427 14.09 -19.66 -12.63
CA SER A 427 14.08 -21.10 -12.90
C SER A 427 15.47 -21.72 -13.15
N PRO A 428 16.46 -21.03 -13.78
CA PRO A 428 17.79 -21.60 -13.96
C PRO A 428 18.55 -21.95 -12.69
N ILE A 429 18.13 -21.42 -11.54
CA ILE A 429 18.76 -21.69 -10.24
C ILE A 429 17.84 -22.56 -9.38
N SER A 430 16.56 -22.20 -9.28
CA SER A 430 15.64 -22.88 -8.37
C SER A 430 15.20 -24.25 -8.86
N VAL A 431 14.99 -24.42 -10.17
CA VAL A 431 14.57 -25.72 -10.72
C VAL A 431 15.68 -26.76 -10.56
N PRO A 432 16.95 -26.50 -10.91
CA PRO A 432 18.04 -27.43 -10.60
C PRO A 432 18.15 -27.75 -9.10
N ALA A 433 18.03 -26.75 -8.23
CA ALA A 433 18.11 -26.94 -6.79
C ALA A 433 17.03 -27.89 -6.22
N TYR A 434 15.79 -27.80 -6.73
CA TYR A 434 14.70 -28.72 -6.36
C TYR A 434 14.82 -30.11 -7.00
N ASN A 435 15.75 -30.29 -7.94
CA ASN A 435 16.05 -31.57 -8.60
C ASN A 435 17.43 -32.12 -8.18
N GLY A 436 18.02 -31.60 -7.10
CA GLY A 436 19.31 -32.06 -6.57
C GLY A 436 20.53 -31.63 -7.38
N ILE A 437 20.41 -30.68 -8.30
CA ILE A 437 21.52 -30.25 -9.15
C ILE A 437 21.93 -28.83 -8.73
N PRO A 438 23.07 -28.64 -8.05
CA PRO A 438 23.59 -27.30 -7.81
C PRO A 438 24.10 -26.72 -9.14
N VAL A 439 23.86 -25.45 -9.40
CA VAL A 439 24.35 -24.81 -10.64
C VAL A 439 25.87 -24.61 -10.66
N THR A 440 26.50 -24.60 -9.48
CA THR A 440 27.96 -24.55 -9.32
C THR A 440 28.38 -25.46 -8.17
N HIS A 441 29.54 -26.10 -8.29
CA HIS A 441 30.12 -26.92 -7.24
C HIS A 441 31.65 -26.82 -7.31
N ARG A 442 32.33 -26.62 -6.18
CA ARG A 442 33.77 -26.29 -6.14
C ARG A 442 34.64 -27.30 -6.89
N ASP A 443 34.29 -28.59 -6.82
CA ASP A 443 35.05 -29.66 -7.48
C ASP A 443 34.71 -29.84 -8.97
N PHE A 444 33.64 -29.19 -9.46
CA PHE A 444 33.12 -29.38 -10.82
C PHE A 444 33.21 -28.12 -11.69
N CYS A 445 32.78 -26.97 -11.18
CA CYS A 445 32.78 -25.70 -11.92
C CYS A 445 32.64 -24.48 -10.99
N SER A 446 33.24 -23.36 -11.39
CA SER A 446 33.17 -22.07 -10.67
C SER A 446 32.24 -21.05 -11.32
N SER A 447 31.62 -21.39 -12.45
CA SER A 447 30.73 -20.48 -13.21
C SER A 447 29.48 -21.21 -13.70
N VAL A 448 28.42 -20.41 -13.88
CA VAL A 448 27.17 -20.81 -14.52
C VAL A 448 26.87 -19.86 -15.66
N HIS A 449 26.43 -20.39 -16.78
CA HIS A 449 26.02 -19.63 -17.96
C HIS A 449 24.58 -19.94 -18.27
N VAL A 450 23.76 -18.90 -18.41
CA VAL A 450 22.33 -19.03 -18.68
C VAL A 450 22.05 -18.58 -20.10
N ILE A 451 21.52 -19.47 -20.92
CA ILE A 451 21.35 -19.30 -22.37
C ILE A 451 19.87 -19.48 -22.74
N THR A 452 19.41 -18.76 -23.76
CA THR A 452 18.12 -19.01 -24.39
C THR A 452 18.28 -19.97 -25.56
N GLY A 453 17.55 -21.08 -25.55
CA GLY A 453 17.45 -22.01 -26.67
C GLY A 453 16.41 -21.58 -27.73
N HIS A 454 15.88 -20.35 -27.64
CA HIS A 454 14.89 -19.84 -28.59
C HIS A 454 15.53 -19.06 -29.74
N LYS A 455 15.24 -19.47 -30.99
CA LYS A 455 15.61 -18.74 -32.21
C LYS A 455 14.54 -17.73 -32.62
N ARG A 456 14.94 -16.54 -33.09
CA ARG A 456 14.02 -15.60 -33.74
C ARG A 456 13.60 -16.19 -35.09
N LYS A 457 12.29 -16.17 -35.40
CA LYS A 457 11.75 -16.76 -36.64
C LYS A 457 12.46 -16.18 -37.87
N GLY A 458 13.11 -17.04 -38.65
CA GLY A 458 13.85 -16.66 -39.87
C GLY A 458 15.35 -16.34 -39.68
N MET A 459 15.90 -16.48 -38.48
CA MET A 459 17.33 -16.32 -38.19
C MET A 459 17.95 -17.66 -37.77
N GLU A 460 19.23 -17.85 -38.08
CA GLU A 460 20.03 -18.96 -37.53
C GLU A 460 20.26 -18.81 -36.02
N TYR A 461 20.67 -19.89 -35.35
CA TYR A 461 21.05 -19.83 -33.94
C TYR A 461 22.33 -19.01 -33.78
N ASP A 462 22.21 -17.87 -33.13
CA ASP A 462 23.35 -17.04 -32.73
C ASP A 462 23.87 -17.50 -31.35
N ILE A 463 24.28 -18.78 -31.26
CA ILE A 463 24.89 -19.35 -30.06
C ILE A 463 26.32 -19.76 -30.40
N ASP A 464 27.29 -19.08 -29.78
CA ASP A 464 28.70 -19.47 -29.85
C ASP A 464 28.96 -20.67 -28.93
N PHE A 465 28.68 -21.87 -29.44
CA PHE A 465 28.92 -23.12 -28.71
C PHE A 465 30.41 -23.30 -28.37
N GLY A 466 31.33 -22.80 -29.20
CA GLY A 466 32.77 -22.85 -28.93
C GLY A 466 33.11 -22.10 -27.64
N ALA A 467 32.64 -20.86 -27.52
CA ALA A 467 32.81 -20.08 -26.30
C ALA A 467 32.20 -20.79 -25.07
N LEU A 468 30.99 -21.35 -25.19
CA LEU A 468 30.33 -22.05 -24.08
C LEU A 468 31.10 -23.30 -23.61
N VAL A 469 31.66 -24.08 -24.53
CA VAL A 469 32.50 -25.24 -24.18
C VAL A 469 33.79 -24.79 -23.48
N HIS A 470 34.43 -23.73 -23.98
CA HIS A 470 35.68 -23.22 -23.42
C HIS A 470 35.55 -22.65 -22.00
N THR A 471 34.38 -22.16 -21.59
CA THR A 471 34.20 -21.61 -20.23
C THR A 471 34.29 -22.69 -19.15
N LYS A 472 34.06 -23.97 -19.49
CA LYS A 472 34.03 -25.11 -18.57
C LYS A 472 33.06 -24.93 -17.38
N GLY A 473 32.07 -24.06 -17.54
CA GLY A 473 31.02 -23.81 -16.55
C GLY A 473 29.83 -24.76 -16.71
N THR A 474 28.87 -24.67 -15.79
CA THR A 474 27.54 -25.26 -16.00
C THR A 474 26.75 -24.43 -17.00
N LEU A 475 26.17 -25.08 -18.01
CA LEU A 475 25.34 -24.43 -19.02
C LEU A 475 23.87 -24.71 -18.73
N VAL A 476 23.06 -23.67 -18.60
CA VAL A 476 21.61 -23.79 -18.38
C VAL A 476 20.87 -23.15 -19.54
N PHE A 477 20.19 -23.98 -20.35
CA PHE A 477 19.39 -23.52 -21.49
C PHE A 477 17.91 -23.44 -21.12
N LEU A 478 17.33 -22.24 -21.15
CA LEU A 478 15.88 -22.05 -21.08
C LEU A 478 15.26 -22.18 -22.47
N MET A 479 13.98 -22.54 -22.52
CA MET A 479 13.23 -22.66 -23.80
C MET A 479 13.90 -23.62 -24.80
N GLY A 480 14.69 -24.58 -24.30
CA GLY A 480 15.55 -25.43 -25.12
C GLY A 480 14.91 -26.70 -25.67
N ILE A 481 13.70 -27.08 -25.25
CA ILE A 481 13.11 -28.39 -25.61
C ILE A 481 13.01 -28.60 -27.13
N THR A 482 12.45 -27.63 -27.85
CA THR A 482 12.34 -27.71 -29.32
C THR A 482 13.69 -27.62 -30.03
N ALA A 483 14.70 -27.11 -29.33
CA ALA A 483 16.06 -26.90 -29.82
C ALA A 483 17.05 -27.93 -29.29
N MET A 484 16.58 -28.94 -28.54
CA MET A 484 17.44 -29.78 -27.71
C MET A 484 18.46 -30.55 -28.55
N GLU A 485 18.01 -31.08 -29.68
CA GLU A 485 18.86 -31.79 -30.63
C GLU A 485 19.94 -30.87 -31.22
N ASP A 486 19.55 -29.66 -31.65
CA ASP A 486 20.48 -28.65 -32.16
C ASP A 486 21.51 -28.24 -31.10
N ILE A 487 21.08 -28.04 -29.85
CA ILE A 487 21.95 -27.66 -28.72
C ILE A 487 22.98 -28.77 -28.43
N CYS A 488 22.53 -30.02 -28.30
CA CYS A 488 23.43 -31.14 -28.01
C CYS A 488 24.43 -31.34 -29.15
N ASN A 489 23.98 -31.29 -30.40
CA ASN A 489 24.83 -31.41 -31.58
C ASN A 489 25.82 -30.25 -31.69
N GLY A 490 25.39 -29.02 -31.40
CA GLY A 490 26.25 -27.83 -31.40
C GLY A 490 27.37 -27.92 -30.37
N LEU A 491 27.05 -28.34 -29.14
CA LEU A 491 28.04 -28.55 -28.09
C LEU A 491 29.06 -29.64 -28.45
N MET A 492 28.61 -30.78 -28.99
CA MET A 492 29.51 -31.86 -29.41
C MET A 492 30.43 -31.43 -30.56
N LYS A 493 29.88 -30.73 -31.58
CA LYS A 493 30.69 -30.17 -32.68
C LYS A 493 31.73 -29.15 -32.21
N ALA A 494 31.42 -28.42 -31.14
CA ALA A 494 32.32 -27.46 -30.50
C ALA A 494 33.36 -28.11 -29.57
N GLY A 495 33.38 -29.44 -29.45
CA GLY A 495 34.36 -30.18 -28.66
C GLY A 495 33.91 -30.59 -27.25
N MET A 496 32.61 -30.55 -26.95
CA MET A 496 32.10 -31.15 -25.71
C MET A 496 32.03 -32.67 -25.83
N GLU A 497 32.54 -33.38 -24.82
CA GLU A 497 32.52 -34.85 -24.78
C GLU A 497 31.07 -35.39 -24.78
N PRO A 498 30.75 -36.44 -25.56
CA PRO A 498 29.40 -37.01 -25.62
C PRO A 498 28.89 -37.60 -24.30
N ASP A 499 29.81 -37.96 -23.39
CA ASP A 499 29.53 -38.49 -22.05
C ASP A 499 29.32 -37.40 -20.99
N MET A 500 29.47 -36.11 -21.36
CA MET A 500 29.25 -34.99 -20.46
C MET A 500 27.86 -35.08 -19.82
N PRO A 501 27.75 -35.09 -18.48
CA PRO A 501 26.48 -35.20 -17.79
C PRO A 501 25.53 -34.05 -18.13
N ALA A 502 24.26 -34.38 -18.36
CA ALA A 502 23.22 -33.42 -18.67
C ALA A 502 21.87 -33.84 -18.07
N ALA A 503 20.98 -32.89 -17.85
CA ALA A 503 19.65 -33.13 -17.32
C ALA A 503 18.61 -32.26 -18.03
N VAL A 504 17.40 -32.80 -18.19
CA VAL A 504 16.21 -32.05 -18.58
C VAL A 504 15.25 -32.03 -17.41
N LEU A 505 14.87 -30.82 -17.00
CA LEU A 505 14.04 -30.58 -15.83
C LEU A 505 12.76 -29.87 -16.27
N SER A 506 11.60 -30.49 -16.04
CA SER A 506 10.31 -29.95 -16.46
C SER A 506 9.37 -29.74 -15.29
N LYS A 507 8.47 -28.74 -15.41
CA LYS A 507 7.50 -28.39 -14.36
C LYS A 507 8.14 -28.28 -12.96
N GLY A 508 9.34 -27.70 -12.89
CA GLY A 508 10.12 -27.68 -11.66
C GLY A 508 9.38 -26.97 -10.53
N THR A 509 9.59 -27.43 -9.29
CA THR A 509 8.95 -26.91 -8.06
C THR A 509 7.44 -27.15 -7.97
N THR A 510 6.85 -27.95 -8.87
CA THR A 510 5.43 -28.34 -8.82
C THR A 510 5.28 -29.85 -8.56
N ALA A 511 4.08 -30.32 -8.25
CA ALA A 511 3.80 -31.75 -8.11
C ALA A 511 4.07 -32.52 -9.41
N GLY A 512 3.94 -31.84 -10.55
CA GLY A 512 4.24 -32.41 -11.87
C GLY A 512 5.73 -32.42 -12.24
N GLN A 513 6.63 -32.08 -11.32
CA GLN A 513 8.08 -32.04 -11.58
C GLN A 513 8.56 -33.38 -12.15
N LYS A 514 9.35 -33.31 -13.23
CA LYS A 514 10.05 -34.47 -13.78
C LYS A 514 11.50 -34.14 -14.07
N ARG A 515 12.36 -35.10 -13.73
CA ARG A 515 13.80 -35.09 -13.96
C ARG A 515 14.19 -36.22 -14.89
N VAL A 516 14.98 -35.91 -15.92
CA VAL A 516 15.68 -36.89 -16.75
C VAL A 516 17.16 -36.55 -16.73
N VAL A 517 17.99 -37.45 -16.21
CA VAL A 517 19.46 -37.31 -16.21
C VAL A 517 20.02 -38.28 -17.25
N ALA A 518 20.93 -37.78 -18.08
CA ALA A 518 21.60 -38.54 -19.13
C ALA A 518 22.95 -37.88 -19.47
N THR A 519 23.46 -38.10 -20.68
CA THR A 519 24.63 -37.41 -21.21
C THR A 519 24.25 -36.51 -22.39
N VAL A 520 25.11 -35.57 -22.77
CA VAL A 520 24.89 -34.71 -23.95
C VAL A 520 24.58 -35.54 -25.20
N GLY A 521 25.24 -36.68 -25.39
CA GLY A 521 24.99 -37.56 -26.55
C GLY A 521 23.66 -38.32 -26.52
N THR A 522 23.01 -38.46 -25.35
CA THR A 522 21.81 -39.32 -25.17
C THR A 522 20.58 -38.58 -24.68
N LEU A 523 20.72 -37.30 -24.27
CA LEU A 523 19.69 -36.52 -23.60
C LEU A 523 18.38 -36.41 -24.38
N LYS A 524 18.44 -36.22 -25.70
CA LYS A 524 17.26 -36.08 -26.56
C LYS A 524 16.41 -37.35 -26.56
N ALA A 525 17.04 -38.51 -26.77
CA ALA A 525 16.36 -39.80 -26.77
C ALA A 525 15.73 -40.09 -25.39
N ALA A 526 16.46 -39.82 -24.31
CA ALA A 526 15.96 -39.98 -22.94
C ALA A 526 14.76 -39.06 -22.65
N ALA A 527 14.82 -37.80 -23.09
CA ALA A 527 13.72 -36.84 -22.91
C ALA A 527 12.46 -37.21 -23.71
N ASP A 528 12.62 -37.71 -24.95
CA ASP A 528 11.52 -38.20 -25.78
C ASP A 528 10.86 -39.43 -25.16
N GLN A 529 11.66 -40.38 -24.67
CA GLN A 529 11.18 -41.59 -24.00
C GLN A 529 10.38 -41.24 -22.73
N ALA A 530 10.87 -40.27 -21.94
CA ALA A 530 10.17 -39.75 -20.77
C ALA A 530 9.00 -38.82 -21.11
N LYS A 531 8.77 -38.52 -22.40
CA LYS A 531 7.73 -37.63 -22.92
C LYS A 531 7.74 -36.26 -22.24
N ILE A 532 8.93 -35.68 -22.10
CA ILE A 532 9.09 -34.35 -21.49
C ILE A 532 8.44 -33.29 -22.38
N GLN A 533 7.66 -32.40 -21.76
CA GLN A 533 6.96 -31.31 -22.43
C GLN A 533 7.42 -29.96 -21.88
N THR A 534 7.13 -28.89 -22.62
CA THR A 534 7.33 -27.53 -22.14
C THR A 534 6.31 -27.18 -21.03
N PRO A 535 6.67 -26.32 -20.06
CA PRO A 535 7.96 -25.67 -19.85
C PRO A 535 9.02 -26.59 -19.21
N ALA A 536 10.26 -26.48 -19.71
CA ALA A 536 11.40 -27.22 -19.18
C ALA A 536 12.73 -26.52 -19.51
N ILE A 537 13.78 -26.84 -18.74
CA ILE A 537 15.14 -26.35 -18.92
C ILE A 537 16.10 -27.51 -19.12
N ILE A 538 17.22 -27.23 -19.80
CA ILE A 538 18.32 -28.17 -19.99
C ILE A 538 19.50 -27.69 -19.15
N VAL A 539 20.11 -28.58 -18.38
CA VAL A 539 21.32 -28.32 -17.61
C VAL A 539 22.42 -29.23 -18.13
N VAL A 540 23.57 -28.68 -18.50
CA VAL A 540 24.74 -29.44 -18.98
C VAL A 540 25.94 -29.12 -18.11
N GLY A 541 26.59 -30.14 -17.59
CA GLY A 541 27.78 -30.03 -16.76
C GLY A 541 27.89 -31.14 -15.73
N LYS A 542 29.12 -31.34 -15.22
CA LYS A 542 29.42 -32.40 -14.23
C LYS A 542 28.57 -32.36 -12.97
N VAL A 543 28.03 -31.19 -12.60
CA VAL A 543 27.09 -31.03 -11.47
C VAL A 543 25.84 -31.90 -11.58
N CYS A 544 25.43 -32.30 -12.79
CA CYS A 544 24.27 -33.18 -12.99
C CYS A 544 24.48 -34.59 -12.39
N THR A 545 25.71 -35.00 -12.09
CA THR A 545 26.00 -36.27 -11.41
C THR A 545 25.50 -36.31 -9.97
N LEU A 546 25.30 -35.15 -9.34
CA LEU A 546 24.82 -35.01 -7.96
C LEU A 546 23.30 -35.15 -7.82
N ALA A 547 22.58 -35.23 -8.94
CA ALA A 547 21.13 -35.15 -8.98
C ALA A 547 20.45 -36.11 -8.01
N ASP A 548 20.87 -37.38 -7.98
CA ASP A 548 20.26 -38.41 -7.15
C ASP A 548 20.64 -38.29 -5.67
N ASP A 549 21.90 -37.95 -5.38
CA ASP A 549 22.39 -37.77 -4.01
C ASP A 549 21.66 -36.63 -3.31
N PHE A 550 21.49 -35.50 -3.99
CA PHE A 550 20.92 -34.27 -3.44
C PHE A 550 19.42 -34.11 -3.73
N ALA A 551 18.72 -35.14 -4.20
CA ALA A 551 17.28 -35.15 -4.50
C ALA A 551 16.38 -35.04 -3.24
N TRP A 552 16.58 -34.03 -2.39
CA TRP A 552 15.90 -33.89 -1.09
C TRP A 552 14.39 -33.69 -1.23
N TYR A 553 13.93 -32.99 -2.27
CA TYR A 553 12.51 -32.68 -2.47
C TYR A 553 11.70 -33.94 -2.78
N GLU A 554 12.22 -34.82 -3.64
CA GLU A 554 11.59 -36.10 -4.01
C GLU A 554 11.50 -37.07 -2.83
N LYS A 555 12.33 -36.88 -1.79
CA LYS A 555 12.33 -37.68 -0.55
C LYS A 555 11.25 -37.21 0.44
N LEU A 556 10.55 -36.09 0.18
CA LEU A 556 9.51 -35.60 1.07
C LEU A 556 8.23 -36.47 1.00
N PRO A 557 7.52 -36.65 2.13
CA PRO A 557 6.40 -37.60 2.20
C PRO A 557 5.30 -37.36 1.16
N LEU A 558 5.02 -36.11 0.80
CA LEU A 558 3.96 -35.72 -0.13
C LEU A 558 4.48 -35.18 -1.48
N ALA A 559 5.77 -35.38 -1.79
CA ALA A 559 6.34 -35.00 -3.08
C ALA A 559 5.53 -35.59 -4.25
N GLY A 560 5.24 -34.79 -5.27
CA GLY A 560 4.49 -35.26 -6.44
C GLY A 560 2.96 -35.26 -6.27
N TRP A 561 2.43 -34.95 -5.08
CA TRP A 561 0.99 -34.78 -4.89
C TRP A 561 0.58 -33.31 -4.99
N LYS A 562 -0.48 -33.05 -5.76
CA LYS A 562 -1.19 -31.78 -5.79
C LYS A 562 -2.46 -31.89 -4.95
N ILE A 563 -2.52 -31.07 -3.89
CA ILE A 563 -3.59 -31.14 -2.89
C ILE A 563 -4.38 -29.84 -2.91
N LEU A 564 -5.70 -29.97 -3.01
CA LEU A 564 -6.62 -28.85 -2.87
C LEU A 564 -7.02 -28.70 -1.42
N VAL A 565 -6.81 -27.50 -0.86
CA VAL A 565 -7.23 -27.16 0.50
C VAL A 565 -8.28 -26.08 0.42
N THR A 566 -9.47 -26.40 0.92
CA THR A 566 -10.54 -25.40 1.06
C THR A 566 -10.33 -24.56 2.32
N ARG A 567 -10.56 -23.26 2.24
CA ARG A 567 -10.44 -22.35 3.38
C ARG A 567 -11.47 -21.22 3.35
N PRO A 568 -11.73 -20.58 4.51
CA PRO A 568 -12.33 -19.25 4.52
C PRO A 568 -11.43 -18.22 3.83
N LYS A 569 -12.01 -17.31 3.06
CA LYS A 569 -11.29 -16.27 2.29
C LYS A 569 -10.32 -15.44 3.13
N GLU A 570 -10.66 -15.19 4.39
CA GLU A 570 -9.98 -14.24 5.29
C GLU A 570 -8.75 -14.82 6.02
N ASN A 571 -8.48 -16.12 5.94
CA ASN A 571 -7.40 -16.77 6.70
C ASN A 571 -6.39 -17.48 5.79
N ILE A 572 -5.09 -17.35 6.08
CA ILE A 572 -4.04 -18.23 5.53
C ILE A 572 -4.15 -19.59 6.23
N SER A 573 -4.19 -20.69 5.46
CA SER A 573 -4.41 -22.02 6.03
C SER A 573 -3.12 -22.60 6.63
N ARG A 574 -3.09 -22.80 7.96
CA ARG A 574 -2.05 -23.61 8.63
C ARG A 574 -1.93 -24.99 8.00
N THR A 575 -3.05 -25.59 7.59
CA THR A 575 -3.08 -26.88 6.91
C THR A 575 -2.30 -26.84 5.60
N ALA A 576 -2.47 -25.80 4.79
CA ALA A 576 -1.74 -25.66 3.54
C ALA A 576 -0.24 -25.51 3.75
N ALA A 577 0.18 -24.73 4.77
CA ALA A 577 1.59 -24.59 5.11
C ALA A 577 2.22 -25.93 5.50
N LEU A 578 1.57 -26.70 6.38
CA LEU A 578 2.06 -28.03 6.81
C LEU A 578 2.13 -29.02 5.64
N LEU A 579 1.14 -29.04 4.75
CA LEU A 579 1.16 -29.90 3.57
C LEU A 579 2.32 -29.54 2.61
N ARG A 580 2.61 -28.24 2.41
CA ARG A 580 3.75 -27.78 1.60
C ARG A 580 5.09 -28.17 2.23
N GLU A 581 5.22 -28.05 3.55
CA GLU A 581 6.42 -28.49 4.28
C GLU A 581 6.71 -29.99 4.07
N LYS A 582 5.65 -30.79 3.87
CA LYS A 582 5.76 -32.21 3.51
C LYS A 582 5.94 -32.47 2.01
N GLY A 583 6.09 -31.44 1.16
CA GLY A 583 6.40 -31.56 -0.26
C GLY A 583 5.19 -31.55 -1.22
N ALA A 584 3.98 -31.30 -0.73
CA ALA A 584 2.81 -31.21 -1.60
C ALA A 584 2.74 -29.86 -2.34
N GLU A 585 2.30 -29.87 -3.60
CA GLU A 585 1.82 -28.67 -4.26
C GLU A 585 0.42 -28.36 -3.75
N VAL A 586 0.26 -27.29 -2.97
CA VAL A 586 -1.04 -26.97 -2.35
C VAL A 586 -1.75 -25.84 -3.06
N LEU A 587 -2.92 -26.17 -3.59
CA LEU A 587 -3.88 -25.23 -4.14
C LEU A 587 -4.89 -24.80 -3.07
N GLU A 588 -4.74 -23.59 -2.56
CA GLU A 588 -5.68 -23.03 -1.58
C GLU A 588 -6.85 -22.34 -2.27
N LEU A 589 -8.05 -22.82 -2.02
CA LEU A 589 -9.27 -22.23 -2.57
C LEU A 589 -10.12 -21.59 -1.48
N PRO A 590 -10.45 -20.29 -1.60
CA PRO A 590 -11.44 -19.68 -0.74
C PRO A 590 -12.82 -20.24 -1.11
N SER A 591 -13.35 -21.18 -0.32
CA SER A 591 -14.66 -21.78 -0.60
C SER A 591 -15.80 -21.07 0.13
N ILE A 592 -15.48 -20.34 1.19
CA ILE A 592 -16.44 -19.60 2.00
C ILE A 592 -15.94 -18.20 2.37
N SER A 593 -16.85 -17.24 2.46
CA SER A 593 -16.63 -15.90 3.02
C SER A 593 -17.62 -15.61 4.13
N ILE A 594 -17.17 -14.91 5.16
CA ILE A 594 -18.01 -14.55 6.31
C ILE A 594 -18.63 -13.18 6.02
N ILE A 595 -19.90 -13.18 5.60
CA ILE A 595 -20.63 -11.97 5.26
C ILE A 595 -21.43 -11.55 6.49
N PRO A 596 -21.10 -10.43 7.17
CA PRO A 596 -21.95 -9.93 8.23
C PRO A 596 -23.32 -9.58 7.63
N LEU A 597 -24.40 -9.94 8.33
CA LEU A 597 -25.75 -9.61 7.87
C LEU A 597 -25.91 -8.09 7.72
N GLU A 598 -26.68 -7.66 6.71
CA GLU A 598 -26.98 -6.23 6.49
C GLU A 598 -27.72 -5.64 7.69
N ASP A 599 -28.74 -6.36 8.18
CA ASP A 599 -29.44 -6.03 9.42
C ASP A 599 -28.71 -6.62 10.64
N GLN A 600 -28.13 -5.73 11.44
CA GLN A 600 -27.47 -6.05 12.71
C GLN A 600 -28.26 -5.49 13.90
N SER A 601 -29.52 -5.08 13.72
CA SER A 601 -30.29 -4.34 14.74
C SER A 601 -30.41 -5.13 16.04
N ARG A 602 -30.63 -6.44 15.98
CA ARG A 602 -30.69 -7.32 17.16
C ARG A 602 -29.35 -7.40 17.90
N LEU A 603 -28.23 -7.44 17.18
CA LEU A 603 -26.90 -7.42 17.78
C LEU A 603 -26.61 -6.06 18.42
N TYR A 604 -26.99 -4.96 17.75
CA TYR A 604 -26.83 -3.60 18.29
C TYR A 604 -27.73 -3.34 19.50
N GLN A 605 -28.91 -3.95 19.56
CA GLN A 605 -29.76 -3.93 20.74
C GLN A 605 -29.06 -4.68 21.89
N ALA A 606 -28.57 -5.91 21.65
CA ALA A 606 -27.80 -6.66 22.64
C ALA A 606 -26.58 -5.88 23.16
N PHE A 607 -25.90 -5.15 22.26
CA PHE A 607 -24.79 -4.25 22.61
C PHE A 607 -25.18 -3.12 23.56
N SER A 608 -26.38 -2.54 23.43
CA SER A 608 -26.85 -1.45 24.29
C SER A 608 -26.98 -1.86 25.77
N HIS A 609 -27.23 -3.14 26.02
CA HIS A 609 -27.34 -3.72 27.36
C HIS A 609 -26.34 -4.86 27.58
N ILE A 610 -25.18 -4.80 26.92
CA ILE A 610 -24.21 -5.92 26.93
C ILE A 610 -23.69 -6.26 28.33
N ARG A 611 -23.62 -5.25 29.21
CA ARG A 611 -23.21 -5.39 30.62
C ARG A 611 -24.19 -6.21 31.47
N SER A 612 -25.39 -6.47 30.96
CA SER A 612 -26.43 -7.25 31.64
C SER A 612 -26.40 -8.74 31.33
N TYR A 613 -25.58 -9.18 30.36
CA TYR A 613 -25.42 -10.61 30.09
C TYR A 613 -24.45 -11.25 31.09
N ASP A 614 -24.80 -12.43 31.58
CA ASP A 614 -23.95 -13.27 32.42
C ASP A 614 -23.05 -14.17 31.58
N TRP A 615 -23.50 -14.55 30.38
CA TRP A 615 -22.77 -15.42 29.46
C TRP A 615 -22.81 -14.92 28.01
N LEU A 616 -21.66 -15.02 27.35
CA LEU A 616 -21.53 -14.90 25.89
C LEU A 616 -21.07 -16.24 25.32
N VAL A 617 -21.84 -16.82 24.40
CA VAL A 617 -21.59 -18.18 23.89
C VAL A 617 -21.28 -18.14 22.40
N PHE A 618 -20.11 -18.66 22.01
CA PHE A 618 -19.62 -18.64 20.64
C PHE A 618 -19.38 -20.04 20.08
N THR A 619 -20.02 -20.34 18.95
CA THR A 619 -19.92 -21.64 18.27
C THR A 619 -18.96 -21.64 17.10
N SER A 620 -18.28 -20.53 16.80
CA SER A 620 -17.26 -20.53 15.76
C SER A 620 -16.28 -19.35 15.88
N PRO A 621 -15.05 -19.48 15.34
CA PRO A 621 -14.11 -18.36 15.23
C PRO A 621 -14.65 -17.19 14.43
N ALA A 622 -15.47 -17.47 13.40
CA ALA A 622 -16.11 -16.48 12.55
C ALA A 622 -17.06 -15.56 13.34
N GLY A 623 -17.87 -16.15 14.24
CA GLY A 623 -18.78 -15.39 15.09
C GLY A 623 -18.03 -14.44 16.01
N VAL A 624 -16.88 -14.86 16.55
CA VAL A 624 -16.01 -14.01 17.38
C VAL A 624 -15.48 -12.82 16.58
N GLU A 625 -14.97 -13.05 15.37
CA GLU A 625 -14.41 -12.01 14.50
C GLU A 625 -15.50 -10.99 14.09
N VAL A 626 -16.68 -11.47 13.67
CA VAL A 626 -17.81 -10.60 13.30
C VAL A 626 -18.27 -9.78 14.50
N PHE A 627 -18.42 -10.40 15.67
CA PHE A 627 -18.86 -9.73 16.88
C PHE A 627 -17.94 -8.56 17.25
N PHE A 628 -16.63 -8.80 17.32
CA PHE A 628 -15.67 -7.74 17.63
C PHE A 628 -15.59 -6.66 16.54
N ARG A 629 -15.68 -7.03 15.26
CA ARG A 629 -15.75 -6.06 14.16
C ARG A 629 -16.97 -5.15 14.27
N GLN A 630 -18.13 -5.69 14.68
CA GLN A 630 -19.32 -4.86 14.92
C GLN A 630 -19.20 -3.98 16.17
N MET A 631 -18.54 -4.48 17.23
CA MET A 631 -18.23 -3.65 18.41
C MET A 631 -17.34 -2.45 18.03
N GLU A 632 -16.28 -2.69 17.26
CA GLU A 632 -15.38 -1.64 16.76
C GLU A 632 -16.14 -0.62 15.89
N LYS A 633 -16.96 -1.11 14.95
CA LYS A 633 -17.81 -0.25 14.09
C LYS A 633 -18.76 0.64 14.90
N LYS A 634 -19.27 0.16 16.03
CA LYS A 634 -20.14 0.91 16.94
C LYS A 634 -19.39 1.63 18.07
N LYS A 635 -18.05 1.57 18.07
CA LYS A 635 -17.17 2.17 19.09
C LYS A 635 -17.52 1.71 20.52
N ILE A 636 -17.85 0.42 20.67
CA ILE A 636 -18.16 -0.17 21.97
C ILE A 636 -16.88 -0.65 22.62
N ASP A 637 -16.69 -0.23 23.87
CA ASP A 637 -15.51 -0.57 24.65
C ASP A 637 -15.49 -2.04 25.08
N LEU A 638 -14.36 -2.74 24.89
CA LEU A 638 -14.18 -4.13 25.31
C LEU A 638 -14.40 -4.34 26.81
N ARG A 639 -14.14 -3.33 27.64
CA ARG A 639 -14.39 -3.37 29.09
C ARG A 639 -15.86 -3.59 29.42
N SER A 640 -16.78 -3.31 28.49
CA SER A 640 -18.21 -3.60 28.66
C SER A 640 -18.54 -5.09 28.76
N LEU A 641 -17.63 -5.98 28.33
CA LEU A 641 -17.78 -7.43 28.44
C LEU A 641 -17.39 -7.97 29.82
N GLY A 642 -16.81 -7.14 30.71
CA GLY A 642 -16.19 -7.60 31.95
C GLY A 642 -17.12 -8.29 32.96
N ASN A 643 -18.44 -8.18 32.80
CA ASN A 643 -19.42 -8.86 33.64
C ASN A 643 -19.78 -10.26 33.13
N ALA A 644 -19.55 -10.54 31.85
CA ALA A 644 -20.01 -11.76 31.21
C ALA A 644 -18.90 -12.81 31.15
N LYS A 645 -19.23 -14.05 31.53
CA LYS A 645 -18.41 -15.23 31.28
C LYS A 645 -18.49 -15.64 29.81
N ILE A 646 -17.46 -16.29 29.31
CA ILE A 646 -17.34 -16.65 27.91
C ILE A 646 -17.29 -18.16 27.75
N ALA A 647 -18.25 -18.70 27.00
CA ALA A 647 -18.26 -20.11 26.60
C ALA A 647 -17.93 -20.24 25.11
N VAL A 648 -17.06 -21.17 24.76
CA VAL A 648 -16.63 -21.43 23.38
C VAL A 648 -16.77 -22.91 23.03
N ILE A 649 -17.13 -23.22 21.80
CA ILE A 649 -17.32 -24.62 21.36
C ILE A 649 -16.03 -25.45 21.28
N GLY A 650 -14.87 -24.81 21.09
CA GLY A 650 -13.62 -25.53 20.85
C GLY A 650 -12.41 -24.62 20.63
N GLU A 651 -11.24 -25.25 20.46
CA GLU A 651 -9.91 -24.62 20.46
C GLU A 651 -9.75 -23.48 19.44
N GLY A 652 -10.33 -23.62 18.23
CA GLY A 652 -10.26 -22.56 17.22
C GLY A 652 -10.96 -21.27 17.67
N THR A 653 -12.13 -21.40 18.32
CA THR A 653 -12.90 -20.27 18.85
C THR A 653 -12.20 -19.67 20.07
N LYS A 654 -11.63 -20.53 20.93
CA LYS A 654 -10.82 -20.12 22.10
C LYS A 654 -9.63 -19.26 21.69
N LYS A 655 -8.89 -19.69 20.66
CA LYS A 655 -7.73 -18.95 20.14
C LYS A 655 -8.07 -17.50 19.77
N LYS A 656 -9.24 -17.24 19.16
CA LYS A 656 -9.66 -15.88 18.78
C LYS A 656 -9.89 -14.94 19.96
N PHE A 657 -10.26 -15.46 21.12
CA PHE A 657 -10.32 -14.69 22.35
C PHE A 657 -8.94 -14.46 22.96
N LEU A 658 -8.07 -15.47 22.94
CA LEU A 658 -6.69 -15.34 23.43
C LEU A 658 -5.89 -14.29 22.66
N GLU A 659 -6.09 -14.19 21.33
CA GLU A 659 -5.51 -13.14 20.48
C GLU A 659 -5.88 -11.71 20.95
N ARG A 660 -6.93 -11.58 21.75
CA ARG A 660 -7.45 -10.30 22.30
C ARG A 660 -7.25 -10.19 23.81
N GLY A 661 -6.47 -11.09 24.40
CA GLY A 661 -6.19 -11.10 25.85
C GLY A 661 -7.36 -11.58 26.72
N ILE A 662 -8.35 -12.26 26.13
CA ILE A 662 -9.53 -12.76 26.84
C ILE A 662 -9.44 -14.29 26.95
N TYR A 663 -9.62 -14.82 28.16
CA TYR A 663 -9.57 -16.26 28.43
C TYR A 663 -11.01 -16.79 28.60
N PRO A 664 -11.50 -17.69 27.72
CA PRO A 664 -12.82 -18.29 27.89
C PRO A 664 -12.93 -19.11 29.19
N ASP A 665 -14.06 -18.96 29.88
CA ASP A 665 -14.38 -19.63 31.13
C ASP A 665 -14.83 -21.08 30.94
N PHE A 666 -15.44 -21.40 29.79
CA PHE A 666 -16.00 -22.73 29.54
C PHE A 666 -15.76 -23.23 28.11
N MET A 667 -15.45 -24.52 27.99
CA MET A 667 -15.33 -25.25 26.73
C MET A 667 -15.77 -26.70 26.96
N PRO A 668 -16.59 -27.29 26.07
CA PRO A 668 -17.18 -28.61 26.29
C PRO A 668 -16.20 -29.76 26.06
N SER A 669 -16.52 -30.94 26.58
CA SER A 669 -15.72 -32.16 26.37
C SER A 669 -15.71 -32.64 24.91
N VAL A 670 -16.81 -32.40 24.18
CA VAL A 670 -16.94 -32.67 22.74
C VAL A 670 -17.29 -31.37 22.02
N TYR A 671 -16.56 -31.06 20.95
CA TYR A 671 -16.66 -29.79 20.21
C TYR A 671 -17.87 -29.71 19.28
N ASP A 672 -19.07 -29.89 19.84
CA ASP A 672 -20.35 -29.76 19.15
C ASP A 672 -21.36 -28.92 19.96
N GLY A 673 -22.35 -28.36 19.28
CA GLY A 673 -23.32 -27.45 19.90
C GLY A 673 -24.27 -28.11 20.91
N ASN A 674 -24.54 -29.41 20.76
CA ASN A 674 -25.43 -30.14 21.65
C ASN A 674 -24.72 -30.41 22.99
N THR A 675 -23.48 -30.91 22.94
CA THR A 675 -22.65 -31.10 24.13
C THR A 675 -22.37 -29.78 24.84
N LEU A 676 -22.06 -28.71 24.10
CA LEU A 676 -21.92 -27.36 24.66
C LEU A 676 -23.19 -26.92 25.41
N GLY A 677 -24.37 -27.13 24.83
CA GLY A 677 -25.64 -26.76 25.47
C GLY A 677 -25.93 -27.56 26.74
N LYS A 678 -25.67 -28.87 26.73
CA LYS A 678 -25.91 -29.75 27.89
C LYS A 678 -24.95 -29.48 29.04
N GLU A 679 -23.65 -29.43 28.75
CA GLU A 679 -22.63 -29.25 29.80
C GLU A 679 -22.64 -27.83 30.36
N LEU A 680 -22.81 -26.80 29.52
CA LEU A 680 -22.98 -25.44 30.01
C LEU A 680 -24.29 -25.32 30.80
N GLY A 681 -25.38 -25.92 30.29
CA GLY A 681 -26.67 -25.92 30.96
C GLY A 681 -26.65 -26.51 32.36
N ALA A 682 -25.83 -27.54 32.60
CA ALA A 682 -25.62 -28.11 33.93
C ALA A 682 -24.94 -27.17 34.94
N LEU A 683 -24.33 -26.08 34.46
CA LEU A 683 -23.67 -25.06 35.30
C LEU A 683 -24.58 -23.84 35.57
N LEU A 684 -25.76 -23.77 34.96
CA LEU A 684 -26.68 -22.65 35.08
C LEU A 684 -27.68 -22.84 36.22
N ASN A 685 -28.07 -21.74 36.86
CA ASN A 685 -29.09 -21.69 37.90
C ASN A 685 -30.49 -21.35 37.34
N GLY A 686 -30.60 -21.18 36.02
CA GLY A 686 -31.86 -20.93 35.31
C GLY A 686 -32.34 -19.48 35.34
N THR A 687 -31.50 -18.54 35.77
CA THR A 687 -31.83 -17.09 35.80
C THR A 687 -30.90 -16.24 34.95
N GLU A 688 -29.84 -16.86 34.43
CA GLU A 688 -28.78 -16.21 33.68
C GLU A 688 -29.28 -15.65 32.34
N LYS A 689 -28.73 -14.50 31.95
CA LYS A 689 -28.90 -13.90 30.62
C LYS A 689 -27.75 -14.29 29.71
N ILE A 690 -28.09 -14.90 28.58
CA ILE A 690 -27.11 -15.49 27.65
C ILE A 690 -27.27 -14.88 26.27
N LEU A 691 -26.18 -14.34 25.71
CA LEU A 691 -26.12 -13.91 24.31
C LEU A 691 -25.41 -14.96 23.46
N ILE A 692 -26.02 -15.36 22.34
CA ILE A 692 -25.45 -16.31 21.38
C ILE A 692 -25.34 -15.64 20.01
N PRO A 693 -24.18 -15.03 19.67
CA PRO A 693 -23.92 -14.52 18.34
C PRO A 693 -23.51 -15.68 17.42
N ARG A 694 -24.35 -16.01 16.42
CA ARG A 694 -24.10 -17.15 15.53
C ARG A 694 -24.34 -16.85 14.04
N ALA A 695 -23.96 -17.81 13.20
CA ALA A 695 -24.33 -17.82 11.78
C ALA A 695 -25.86 -17.89 11.61
N SER A 696 -26.42 -17.25 10.58
CA SER A 696 -27.84 -17.26 10.24
C SER A 696 -28.40 -18.69 10.10
N LEU A 697 -27.69 -19.55 9.37
CA LEU A 697 -27.97 -20.97 9.18
C LEU A 697 -27.35 -21.88 10.26
N GLY A 698 -26.84 -21.31 11.35
CA GLY A 698 -26.29 -22.08 12.47
C GLY A 698 -27.36 -22.95 13.16
N ASN A 699 -26.94 -24.10 13.71
CA ASN A 699 -27.84 -25.00 14.43
C ASN A 699 -28.45 -24.28 15.66
N ARG A 700 -29.76 -24.44 15.84
CA ARG A 700 -30.56 -23.88 16.95
C ARG A 700 -30.60 -24.78 18.19
N GLU A 701 -30.17 -26.04 18.08
CA GLU A 701 -30.16 -27.00 19.18
C GLU A 701 -29.47 -26.46 20.44
N LEU A 702 -28.37 -25.72 20.30
CA LEU A 702 -27.68 -25.09 21.44
C LEU A 702 -28.60 -24.14 22.21
N ALA A 703 -29.32 -23.26 21.50
CA ALA A 703 -30.21 -22.29 22.11
C ALA A 703 -31.43 -22.98 22.73
N GLU A 704 -31.93 -24.05 22.11
CA GLU A 704 -33.03 -24.86 22.63
C GLU A 704 -32.63 -25.60 23.92
N GLU A 705 -31.42 -26.18 23.97
CA GLU A 705 -30.94 -26.90 25.15
C GLU A 705 -30.73 -25.96 26.34
N LEU A 706 -30.14 -24.77 26.10
CA LEU A 706 -29.95 -23.77 27.16
C LEU A 706 -31.29 -23.21 27.67
N LYS A 707 -32.29 -23.03 26.81
CA LYS A 707 -33.63 -22.57 27.23
C LYS A 707 -34.34 -23.56 28.15
N LYS A 708 -34.05 -24.87 28.06
CA LYS A 708 -34.63 -25.88 28.97
C LYS A 708 -34.24 -25.68 30.44
N THR A 709 -33.16 -24.94 30.71
CA THR A 709 -32.70 -24.63 32.06
C THR A 709 -33.45 -23.48 32.74
N GLY A 710 -34.25 -22.71 31.98
CA GLY A 710 -34.91 -21.49 32.46
C GLY A 710 -34.16 -20.19 32.12
N ALA A 711 -32.91 -20.27 31.63
CA ALA A 711 -32.11 -19.11 31.26
C ALA A 711 -32.74 -18.25 30.15
N GLN A 712 -32.49 -16.94 30.19
CA GLN A 712 -32.91 -15.98 29.16
C GLN A 712 -31.91 -15.96 28.02
N VAL A 713 -32.25 -16.61 26.90
CA VAL A 713 -31.33 -16.80 25.77
C VAL A 713 -31.68 -15.91 24.59
N ASP A 714 -30.79 -14.95 24.31
CA ASP A 714 -30.80 -14.12 23.11
C ASP A 714 -29.98 -14.79 22.00
N ASP A 715 -30.68 -15.55 21.16
CA ASP A 715 -30.12 -16.17 19.96
C ASP A 715 -30.12 -15.19 18.78
N VAL A 716 -28.95 -14.64 18.46
CA VAL A 716 -28.77 -13.54 17.50
C VAL A 716 -27.97 -14.00 16.28
N PRO A 717 -28.61 -14.09 15.09
CA PRO A 717 -27.88 -14.29 13.86
C PRO A 717 -27.09 -13.02 13.51
N THR A 718 -25.80 -13.15 13.20
CA THR A 718 -24.89 -12.00 13.00
C THR A 718 -24.14 -12.03 11.67
N TYR A 719 -24.00 -13.20 11.05
CA TYR A 719 -23.35 -13.35 9.75
C TYR A 719 -23.93 -14.54 9.00
N GLU A 720 -23.67 -14.60 7.71
CA GLU A 720 -23.93 -15.74 6.86
C GLU A 720 -22.65 -16.21 6.16
N THR A 721 -22.69 -17.45 5.67
CA THR A 721 -21.60 -18.02 4.89
C THR A 721 -21.92 -17.78 3.42
N GLY A 722 -21.21 -16.83 2.81
CA GLY A 722 -21.20 -16.70 1.35
C GLY A 722 -20.30 -17.76 0.74
N TYR A 723 -20.68 -18.30 -0.42
CA TYR A 723 -19.83 -19.21 -1.18
C TYR A 723 -19.05 -18.42 -2.23
N VAL A 724 -17.75 -18.65 -2.30
CA VAL A 724 -16.86 -17.92 -3.20
C VAL A 724 -16.29 -18.91 -4.19
N SER A 725 -16.29 -18.54 -5.47
CA SER A 725 -15.52 -19.22 -6.51
C SER A 725 -14.43 -18.28 -7.03
N SER A 726 -13.31 -18.85 -7.44
CA SER A 726 -12.24 -18.09 -8.11
C SER A 726 -12.40 -18.26 -9.62
N PRO A 727 -12.59 -17.18 -10.41
CA PRO A 727 -12.69 -17.31 -11.86
C PRO A 727 -11.36 -17.69 -12.53
N LEU A 728 -10.25 -17.66 -11.78
CA LEU A 728 -8.88 -17.88 -12.29
C LEU A 728 -8.51 -19.36 -12.43
N ILE A 729 -9.17 -20.23 -11.67
CA ILE A 729 -8.91 -21.67 -11.68
C ILE A 729 -10.20 -22.35 -12.07
N ASN A 730 -10.11 -23.32 -12.96
CA ASN A 730 -11.22 -24.19 -13.28
C ASN A 730 -11.03 -25.48 -12.50
N GLU A 731 -11.49 -25.52 -11.26
CA GLU A 731 -11.31 -26.66 -10.35
C GLU A 731 -11.93 -27.93 -10.92
N LYS A 732 -13.10 -27.78 -11.54
CA LYS A 732 -13.80 -28.88 -12.20
C LYS A 732 -12.89 -29.56 -13.22
N LYS A 733 -12.27 -28.77 -14.09
CA LYS A 733 -11.35 -29.26 -15.11
C LYS A 733 -10.14 -29.96 -14.48
N GLU A 734 -9.58 -29.43 -13.40
CA GLU A 734 -8.40 -30.01 -12.75
C GLU A 734 -8.70 -31.40 -12.14
N PHE A 735 -9.88 -31.59 -11.54
CA PHE A 735 -10.32 -32.91 -11.08
C PHE A 735 -10.68 -33.85 -12.23
N GLU A 736 -11.31 -33.36 -13.30
CA GLU A 736 -11.65 -34.16 -14.49
C GLU A 736 -10.40 -34.65 -15.23
N GLU A 737 -9.36 -33.82 -15.30
CA GLU A 737 -8.05 -34.16 -15.89
C GLU A 737 -7.16 -34.97 -14.94
N GLY A 738 -7.61 -35.23 -13.69
CA GLY A 738 -6.86 -36.02 -12.71
C GLY A 738 -5.57 -35.34 -12.22
N THR A 739 -5.54 -34.00 -12.24
CA THR A 739 -4.35 -33.22 -11.85
C THR A 739 -4.30 -32.90 -10.36
N ILE A 740 -5.40 -33.07 -9.63
CA ILE A 740 -5.50 -32.93 -8.18
C ILE A 740 -5.70 -34.32 -7.58
N ASP A 741 -4.77 -34.74 -6.72
CA ASP A 741 -4.77 -36.08 -6.11
C ASP A 741 -5.75 -36.19 -4.94
N LEU A 742 -5.95 -35.08 -4.20
CA LEU A 742 -6.73 -35.07 -2.98
C LEU A 742 -7.34 -33.70 -2.66
N ALA A 743 -8.61 -33.69 -2.24
CA ALA A 743 -9.26 -32.55 -1.59
C ALA A 743 -9.19 -32.69 -0.06
N VAL A 744 -8.84 -31.61 0.63
CA VAL A 744 -8.77 -31.55 2.10
C VAL A 744 -9.82 -30.58 2.63
N PHE A 745 -10.65 -31.08 3.54
CA PHE A 745 -11.76 -30.34 4.15
C PHE A 745 -11.61 -30.25 5.67
N THR A 746 -11.62 -29.03 6.18
CA THR A 746 -11.52 -28.76 7.63
C THR A 746 -12.88 -28.46 8.27
N SER A 747 -13.96 -28.36 7.49
CA SER A 747 -15.33 -28.22 8.03
C SER A 747 -16.39 -28.65 7.01
N ALA A 748 -17.58 -29.00 7.51
CA ALA A 748 -18.73 -29.29 6.65
C ALA A 748 -19.12 -28.10 5.74
N SER A 749 -18.95 -26.85 6.20
CA SER A 749 -19.21 -25.67 5.38
C SER A 749 -18.25 -25.54 4.20
N THR A 750 -16.99 -25.93 4.37
CA THR A 750 -16.01 -25.91 3.27
C THR A 750 -16.30 -26.94 2.19
N VAL A 751 -16.88 -28.10 2.56
CA VAL A 751 -17.38 -29.11 1.60
C VAL A 751 -18.51 -28.53 0.76
N LYS A 752 -19.51 -27.93 1.40
CA LYS A 752 -20.64 -27.31 0.69
C LYS A 752 -20.18 -26.20 -0.23
N GLY A 753 -19.26 -25.35 0.22
CA GLY A 753 -18.69 -24.29 -0.62
C GLY A 753 -17.92 -24.81 -1.82
N PHE A 754 -17.18 -25.91 -1.66
CA PHE A 754 -16.55 -26.58 -2.79
C PHE A 754 -17.59 -27.06 -3.81
N VAL A 755 -18.62 -27.78 -3.36
CA VAL A 755 -19.69 -28.29 -4.25
C VAL A 755 -20.43 -27.15 -4.98
N GLU A 756 -20.70 -26.05 -4.29
CA GLU A 756 -21.33 -24.86 -4.91
C GLU A 756 -20.41 -24.21 -5.94
N SER A 757 -19.09 -24.20 -5.72
CA SER A 757 -18.10 -23.66 -6.66
C SER A 757 -17.84 -24.57 -7.87
N THR A 758 -18.04 -25.89 -7.74
CA THR A 758 -17.74 -26.89 -8.77
C THR A 758 -18.99 -27.58 -9.31
N LYS A 759 -20.11 -26.85 -9.46
CA LYS A 759 -21.36 -27.43 -9.95
C LYS A 759 -21.17 -28.21 -11.26
N GLY A 760 -21.71 -29.42 -11.28
CA GLY A 760 -21.60 -30.34 -12.41
C GLY A 760 -20.27 -31.07 -12.53
N LEU A 761 -19.43 -31.08 -11.49
CA LEU A 761 -18.33 -32.04 -11.33
C LEU A 761 -18.89 -33.41 -10.93
N ASP A 762 -18.29 -34.48 -11.46
CA ASP A 762 -18.50 -35.84 -10.98
C ASP A 762 -17.78 -36.05 -9.64
N TYR A 763 -18.51 -35.86 -8.53
CA TYR A 763 -17.95 -35.94 -7.18
C TYR A 763 -17.46 -37.34 -6.78
N SER A 764 -17.87 -38.40 -7.48
CA SER A 764 -17.39 -39.76 -7.23
C SER A 764 -15.89 -39.93 -7.50
N ARG A 765 -15.30 -39.01 -8.26
CA ARG A 765 -13.86 -38.94 -8.56
C ARG A 765 -13.07 -38.15 -7.52
N VAL A 766 -13.74 -37.44 -6.62
CA VAL A 766 -13.09 -36.59 -5.62
C VAL A 766 -12.74 -37.43 -4.40
N ARG A 767 -11.44 -37.64 -4.18
CA ARG A 767 -10.90 -38.17 -2.92
C ARG A 767 -10.84 -37.05 -1.89
N ALA A 768 -11.47 -37.25 -0.74
CA ALA A 768 -11.71 -36.23 0.26
C ALA A 768 -11.17 -36.63 1.64
N ALA A 769 -10.08 -36.00 2.09
CA ALA A 769 -9.61 -36.12 3.46
C ALA A 769 -10.34 -35.12 4.36
N CYS A 770 -11.07 -35.64 5.34
CA CYS A 770 -11.96 -34.90 6.22
C CYS A 770 -11.43 -34.89 7.65
N ILE A 771 -11.36 -33.71 8.27
CA ILE A 771 -10.86 -33.56 9.66
C ILE A 771 -11.72 -34.29 10.71
N GLY A 772 -12.98 -34.64 10.43
CA GLY A 772 -13.84 -35.27 11.43
C GLY A 772 -15.20 -35.68 10.90
N LYS A 773 -16.00 -36.29 11.80
CA LYS A 773 -17.25 -36.99 11.46
C LYS A 773 -18.25 -36.11 10.70
N GLN A 774 -18.49 -34.89 11.16
CA GLN A 774 -19.44 -33.98 10.51
C GLN A 774 -18.98 -33.56 9.10
N THR A 775 -17.69 -33.28 8.94
CA THR A 775 -17.10 -32.93 7.64
C THR A 775 -17.20 -34.10 6.67
N ARG A 776 -16.89 -35.32 7.15
CA ARG A 776 -17.05 -36.55 6.38
C ARG A 776 -18.50 -36.79 5.96
N ALA A 777 -19.45 -36.70 6.89
CA ALA A 777 -20.86 -36.88 6.59
C ALA A 777 -21.35 -35.89 5.51
N ALA A 778 -20.86 -34.65 5.53
CA ALA A 778 -21.16 -33.68 4.49
C ALA A 778 -20.59 -34.13 3.12
N ALA A 779 -19.34 -34.59 3.06
CA ALA A 779 -18.71 -35.04 1.82
C ALA A 779 -19.35 -36.34 1.27
N ASP A 780 -19.70 -37.29 2.15
CA ASP A 780 -20.42 -38.52 1.82
C ASP A 780 -21.79 -38.22 1.19
N SER A 781 -22.49 -37.18 1.69
CA SER A 781 -23.80 -36.79 1.15
C SER A 781 -23.79 -36.33 -0.32
N TYR A 782 -22.60 -35.99 -0.85
CA TYR A 782 -22.40 -35.64 -2.27
C TYR A 782 -21.71 -36.75 -3.08
N GLY A 783 -21.47 -37.91 -2.48
CA GLY A 783 -20.89 -39.08 -3.15
C GLY A 783 -19.37 -39.04 -3.34
N MET A 784 -18.64 -38.26 -2.54
CA MET A 784 -17.17 -38.21 -2.56
C MET A 784 -16.54 -39.49 -1.96
N GLN A 785 -15.31 -39.81 -2.35
CA GLN A 785 -14.53 -40.88 -1.72
C GLN A 785 -13.88 -40.34 -0.44
N THR A 786 -14.51 -40.54 0.71
CA THR A 786 -14.10 -39.90 1.96
C THR A 786 -13.14 -40.74 2.80
N TYR A 787 -12.18 -40.04 3.41
CA TYR A 787 -11.27 -40.55 4.42
C TYR A 787 -11.33 -39.60 5.62
N MET A 788 -11.25 -40.13 6.84
CA MET A 788 -11.41 -39.33 8.06
C MET A 788 -10.19 -39.48 8.96
N SER A 789 -9.71 -38.37 9.53
CA SER A 789 -8.63 -38.41 10.51
C SER A 789 -9.10 -39.04 11.82
N GLU A 790 -8.19 -39.69 12.55
CA GLU A 790 -8.50 -40.32 13.83
C GLU A 790 -8.94 -39.31 14.88
N LYS A 791 -8.27 -38.15 14.90
CA LYS A 791 -8.58 -37.02 15.79
C LYS A 791 -9.02 -35.82 14.95
N ALA A 792 -9.93 -35.01 15.51
CA ALA A 792 -10.39 -33.76 14.90
C ALA A 792 -9.36 -32.63 15.03
N THR A 793 -8.15 -32.87 14.54
CA THR A 793 -7.00 -31.96 14.64
C THR A 793 -6.31 -31.86 13.28
N ILE A 794 -5.63 -30.75 13.03
CA ILE A 794 -4.88 -30.55 11.78
C ILE A 794 -3.75 -31.59 11.67
N ASP A 795 -3.02 -31.86 12.75
CA ASP A 795 -1.88 -32.77 12.72
C ASP A 795 -2.31 -34.21 12.33
N SER A 796 -3.40 -34.72 12.92
CA SER A 796 -3.98 -36.02 12.55
C SER A 796 -4.54 -36.04 11.10
N LEU A 797 -4.97 -34.89 10.58
CA LEU A 797 -5.36 -34.77 9.17
C LEU A 797 -4.16 -34.85 8.23
N ILE A 798 -3.01 -34.25 8.58
CA ILE A 798 -1.78 -34.38 7.79
C ILE A 798 -1.28 -35.83 7.78
N GLU A 799 -1.29 -36.51 8.94
CA GLU A 799 -0.91 -37.93 9.04
C GLU A 799 -1.79 -38.84 8.17
N LEU A 800 -3.10 -38.54 8.10
CA LEU A 800 -4.00 -39.24 7.19
C LEU A 800 -3.56 -39.06 5.73
N VAL A 801 -3.27 -37.83 5.30
CA VAL A 801 -2.83 -37.55 3.92
C VAL A 801 -1.54 -38.30 3.59
N GLU A 802 -0.55 -38.29 4.50
CA GLU A 802 0.68 -39.07 4.33
C GLU A 802 0.41 -40.57 4.20
N THR A 803 -0.52 -41.10 5.00
CA THR A 803 -0.90 -42.52 4.96
C THR A 803 -1.57 -42.88 3.64
N LEU A 804 -2.46 -42.03 3.13
CA LEU A 804 -3.13 -42.23 1.85
C LEU A 804 -2.11 -42.30 0.71
N LYS A 805 -1.12 -41.40 0.67
CA LYS A 805 -0.08 -41.45 -0.35
C LYS A 805 0.77 -42.72 -0.27
N ARG A 806 1.23 -43.09 0.92
CA ARG A 806 2.01 -44.34 1.12
C ARG A 806 1.22 -45.58 0.71
N SER A 807 -0.11 -45.56 0.85
CA SER A 807 -0.96 -46.68 0.45
C SER A 807 -1.06 -46.82 -1.08
N GLU A 808 -1.00 -45.71 -1.80
CA GLU A 808 -1.06 -45.67 -3.27
C GLU A 808 0.27 -46.08 -3.90
N GLU A 809 1.39 -45.67 -3.31
CA GLU A 809 2.75 -46.10 -3.71
C GLU A 809 3.01 -47.60 -3.50
N LYS A 810 2.20 -48.29 -2.70
CA LYS A 810 2.29 -49.75 -2.52
C LYS A 810 1.53 -50.54 -3.57
N TRP A 811 0.69 -49.88 -4.37
CA TRP A 811 -0.19 -50.51 -5.37
C TRP A 811 0.22 -50.20 -6.81
N ASN A 812 0.98 -49.13 -7.03
CA ASN A 812 1.69 -48.83 -8.29
C ASN A 812 3.12 -49.40 -8.24
#